data_AF-A0A6M0FFS1-F1
#
_entry.id   AF-A0A6M0FFS1-F1
#
_cell.length_a   1.000
_cell.length_b   1.000
_cell.length_c   1.000
_cell.angle_alpha   90.00
_cell.angle_beta   90.00
_cell.angle_gamma   90.00
#
_symmetry.space_group_name_H-M   'P 1'
#
loop_
_entity.id
_entity.type
_entity.pdbx_description
1 polymer ?
#
loop_
_entity_poly.entity_id
_entity_poly.type
_entity_poly.pdbx_seq_one_letter_code
_entity_poly.pdbx_strand_id
1 'polypeptide(L)'
;MVTQTSTNFKQPVDNRLLNQKEKDKNQSLEQVKYSDFLPEEVIEELVNQADAIEAFFHGLPQDIEWCWDGEKILILQSRPITNLRPIWTRTIAAEVIPGAIHPLTWSINRPLTCGVWGEIFTIVLGEKVAKLDFTETATLLGSHAYFNATLLGEIFRMMGLPEQGLEFLLRGQKMGKPPLGKVLPSLPGLWRLIQREMAVDREFERDYYQIFVPALEILENNFKQSSSQSLSELLDQVEQIQAWLKPITFYNILGPIGLAIRRSLFRVSEEWLPTDTAPEIVSIRELQKLAVKLRMATNYDGEIEAEFEQNQELQREFQQWLKNYGYLSEVGTDIAVETWQEQPDNFRSLLLSMARKNGSKKEEFLDKTLSWWQRWRLARCTKRAMTKGKIAEVYGKFLAYLRWTFLAIENHGLEAGVFEQKGDIFYLEFEEIRQWILSKVGWVEERNPTKRSPLTPLEKGGMTQPPVGWVEERNPTKRSPLTPLEKGGMLSDRLLGQLICERKEQLEKDRDRLVPSVVYGNILPQENPEIAATAENASILSGIPASVGCVEGYVKVCRSAGVSIAEDEHPIIVVPYTDAGWAPLLLKAKGIIAEVGGQLSHGAIIAREYGIPAVMNVSGAMTRLQDGQKVRVDGYKGTVEF
;
A
#
# COMPACT_ATOMS: atom_id res chain seq x y z
N MET A 1 0.05 69.35 6.58
CA MET A 1 1.29 69.97 7.08
C MET A 1 2.40 68.95 6.86
N VAL A 2 3.12 69.01 5.72
CA VAL A 2 4.39 69.76 5.53
C VAL A 2 5.53 69.01 6.22
N THR A 3 6.63 68.51 5.61
CA THR A 3 7.25 68.59 4.28
C THR A 3 8.44 67.60 4.26
N GLN A 4 8.85 67.15 3.05
CA GLN A 4 10.18 66.61 2.77
C GLN A 4 11.29 67.58 3.20
N THR A 5 12.44 67.07 3.67
CA THR A 5 13.75 67.71 3.45
C THR A 5 14.86 66.67 3.37
N SER A 6 15.40 66.55 2.17
CA SER A 6 16.67 65.94 1.82
C SER A 6 17.82 66.81 2.33
N THR A 7 18.84 66.24 2.97
CA THR A 7 20.16 66.89 3.08
C THR A 7 21.28 65.88 2.86
N ASN A 8 22.02 66.13 1.78
CA ASN A 8 23.27 65.49 1.41
C ASN A 8 24.37 65.94 2.39
N PHE A 9 25.07 64.98 3.01
CA PHE A 9 26.41 65.17 3.55
C PHE A 9 27.36 64.18 2.88
N LYS A 10 28.09 64.66 1.85
CA LYS A 10 29.30 64.01 1.34
C LYS A 10 30.49 64.54 2.15
N GLN A 11 31.02 63.74 3.07
CA GLN A 11 32.39 63.91 3.56
C GLN A 11 33.36 63.19 2.60
N PRO A 12 34.53 63.76 2.27
CA PRO A 12 35.54 63.06 1.50
C PRO A 12 36.20 62.01 2.41
N VAL A 13 36.03 60.74 2.08
CA VAL A 13 36.76 59.64 2.72
C VAL A 13 38.20 59.69 2.24
N ASP A 14 39.13 59.88 3.16
CA ASP A 14 40.56 59.88 2.90
C ASP A 14 41.03 58.46 2.56
N ASN A 15 41.16 58.17 1.26
CA ASN A 15 41.53 56.85 0.72
C ASN A 15 42.96 56.38 1.11
N ARG A 16 43.72 57.15 1.89
CA ARG A 16 45.05 56.73 2.39
C ARG A 16 44.99 55.87 3.65
N LEU A 17 43.95 56.00 4.49
CA LEU A 17 43.83 55.19 5.73
C LEU A 17 43.18 53.82 5.51
N LEU A 18 42.41 53.64 4.42
CA LEU A 18 41.83 52.35 4.02
C LEU A 18 42.88 51.41 3.40
N ASN A 19 43.82 51.94 2.60
CA ASN A 19 44.86 51.15 1.95
C ASN A 19 45.96 50.63 2.90
N GLN A 20 46.06 51.16 4.12
CA GLN A 20 47.00 50.65 5.14
C GLN A 20 46.36 49.55 6.00
N LYS A 21 45.04 49.61 6.27
CA LYS A 21 44.31 48.54 6.96
C LYS A 21 44.02 47.30 6.09
N GLU A 22 43.98 47.46 4.77
CA GLU A 22 43.86 46.31 3.84
C GLU A 22 45.19 45.60 3.59
N LYS A 23 46.34 46.28 3.72
CA LYS A 23 47.66 45.65 3.60
C LYS A 23 48.04 44.78 4.81
N ASP A 24 47.62 45.15 6.02
CA ASP A 24 47.87 44.33 7.22
C ASP A 24 46.89 43.15 7.39
N LYS A 25 45.78 43.12 6.64
CA LYS A 25 44.83 41.99 6.65
C LYS A 25 45.13 40.90 5.61
N ASN A 26 45.90 41.23 4.58
CA ASN A 26 46.25 40.27 3.51
C ASN A 26 47.59 39.54 3.76
N GLN A 27 48.28 39.78 4.87
CA GLN A 27 49.51 39.04 5.22
C GLN A 27 49.28 37.81 6.11
N SER A 28 48.04 37.44 6.44
CA SER A 28 47.75 36.30 7.33
C SER A 28 46.89 35.18 6.72
N LEU A 29 46.58 35.21 5.43
CA LEU A 29 45.79 34.15 4.77
C LEU A 29 46.60 33.26 3.83
N GLU A 30 47.73 33.73 3.30
CA GLU A 30 48.60 32.93 2.42
C GLU A 30 49.68 32.11 3.18
N GLN A 31 49.72 32.20 4.51
CA GLN A 31 50.62 31.40 5.36
C GLN A 31 49.94 30.28 6.14
N VAL A 32 48.64 30.05 5.96
CA VAL A 32 48.04 28.77 6.34
C VAL A 32 48.42 27.78 5.24
N LYS A 33 49.66 27.29 5.32
CA LYS A 33 50.05 26.04 4.66
C LYS A 33 48.94 25.04 4.96
N TYR A 34 48.45 24.37 3.93
CA TYR A 34 47.66 23.15 4.07
C TYR A 34 48.51 22.11 4.83
N SER A 35 48.62 22.25 6.14
CA SER A 35 48.81 21.15 7.05
C SER A 35 47.47 20.44 7.08
N ASP A 36 47.45 19.14 6.81
CA ASP A 36 46.32 18.29 7.12
C ASP A 36 45.86 18.64 8.54
N PHE A 37 44.69 19.29 8.67
CA PHE A 37 44.21 19.88 9.93
C PHE A 37 44.02 18.82 11.02
N LEU A 38 43.97 17.54 10.62
CA LEU A 38 43.84 16.36 11.45
C LEU A 38 44.82 15.30 10.95
N PRO A 39 45.53 14.59 11.85
CA PRO A 39 46.26 13.38 11.50
C PRO A 39 45.33 12.33 10.87
N GLU A 40 45.83 11.52 9.95
CA GLU A 40 45.06 10.45 9.29
C GLU A 40 44.46 9.46 10.31
N GLU A 41 45.20 9.15 11.37
CA GLU A 41 44.76 8.33 12.51
C GLU A 41 43.52 8.91 13.22
N VAL A 42 43.43 10.24 13.32
CA VAL A 42 42.28 10.94 13.92
C VAL A 42 41.08 10.91 12.97
N ILE A 43 41.32 11.00 11.66
CA ILE A 43 40.25 10.89 10.65
C ILE A 43 39.68 9.47 10.64
N GLU A 44 40.52 8.44 10.68
CA GLU A 44 40.09 7.03 10.73
C GLU A 44 39.27 6.75 11.99
N GLU A 45 39.73 7.21 13.16
CA GLU A 45 38.98 7.10 14.41
C GLU A 45 37.64 7.86 14.36
N LEU A 46 37.60 9.05 13.75
CA LEU A 46 36.33 9.79 13.54
C LEU A 46 35.36 9.04 12.65
N VAL A 47 35.83 8.41 11.57
CA VAL A 47 34.98 7.59 10.67
C VAL A 47 34.46 6.38 11.43
N ASN A 48 35.32 5.66 12.15
CA ASN A 48 34.91 4.51 12.96
C ASN A 48 33.88 4.90 14.03
N GLN A 49 34.07 6.03 14.72
CA GLN A 49 33.08 6.54 15.68
C GLN A 49 31.79 6.97 15.01
N ALA A 50 31.86 7.63 13.84
CA ALA A 50 30.67 8.01 13.08
C ALA A 50 29.88 6.79 12.62
N ASP A 51 30.53 5.76 12.09
CA ASP A 51 29.92 4.49 11.68
C ASP A 51 29.29 3.78 12.88
N ALA A 52 29.98 3.75 14.03
CA ALA A 52 29.45 3.17 15.26
C ALA A 52 28.24 3.95 15.80
N ILE A 53 28.25 5.28 15.73
CA ILE A 53 27.13 6.14 16.14
C ILE A 53 25.95 5.98 15.18
N GLU A 54 26.20 5.98 13.87
CA GLU A 54 25.16 5.73 12.86
C GLU A 54 24.54 4.34 13.05
N ALA A 55 25.37 3.29 13.22
CA ALA A 55 24.91 1.94 13.54
C ALA A 55 24.13 1.88 14.87
N PHE A 56 24.53 2.67 15.88
CA PHE A 56 23.80 2.80 17.13
C PHE A 56 22.39 3.36 16.93
N PHE A 57 22.25 4.34 16.04
CA PHE A 57 20.97 4.91 15.62
C PHE A 57 20.33 4.16 14.45
N HIS A 58 20.53 2.84 14.38
CA HIS A 58 19.94 1.92 13.39
C HIS A 58 20.34 2.20 11.93
N GLY A 59 21.45 2.88 11.66
CA GLY A 59 21.82 3.28 10.30
C GLY A 59 21.12 4.55 9.82
N LEU A 60 20.54 5.34 10.73
CA LEU A 60 20.04 6.67 10.41
C LEU A 60 21.21 7.66 10.35
N PRO A 61 21.38 8.41 9.25
CA PRO A 61 22.44 9.41 9.15
C PRO A 61 22.39 10.44 10.28
N GLN A 62 23.54 10.66 10.92
CA GLN A 62 23.68 11.55 12.07
C GLN A 62 24.50 12.80 11.73
N ASP A 63 24.06 13.93 12.29
CA ASP A 63 24.83 15.16 12.42
C ASP A 63 25.54 15.11 13.78
N ILE A 64 26.87 14.98 13.75
CA ILE A 64 27.70 14.69 14.92
C ILE A 64 28.63 15.87 15.21
N GLU A 65 28.48 16.45 16.40
CA GLU A 65 29.39 17.45 16.92
C GLU A 65 30.42 16.76 17.83
N TRP A 66 31.70 16.99 17.56
CA TRP A 66 32.82 16.35 18.26
C TRP A 66 33.93 17.37 18.55
N CYS A 67 34.81 17.02 19.49
CA CYS A 67 36.05 17.74 19.71
C CYS A 67 37.22 16.78 19.91
N TRP A 68 38.43 17.27 19.62
CA TRP A 68 39.68 16.55 19.85
C TRP A 68 40.58 17.40 20.74
N ASP A 69 41.03 16.84 21.85
CA ASP A 69 41.89 17.54 22.84
C ASP A 69 43.39 17.31 22.60
N GLY A 70 43.75 16.57 21.56
CA GLY A 70 45.13 16.17 21.24
C GLY A 70 45.45 14.72 21.61
N GLU A 71 44.67 14.10 22.50
CA GLU A 71 44.84 12.70 22.93
C GLU A 71 43.63 11.83 22.58
N LYS A 72 42.41 12.38 22.67
CA LYS A 72 41.16 11.63 22.45
C LYS A 72 40.11 12.46 21.74
N ILE A 73 39.25 11.77 20.99
CA ILE A 73 38.04 12.33 20.40
C ILE A 73 36.90 12.20 21.42
N LEU A 74 36.15 13.28 21.60
CA LEU A 74 34.96 13.32 22.44
C LEU A 74 33.76 13.71 21.58
N ILE A 75 32.71 12.91 21.66
CA ILE A 75 31.42 13.20 21.04
C ILE A 75 30.63 14.11 21.98
N LEU A 76 30.24 15.28 21.48
CA LEU A 76 29.54 16.30 22.26
C LEU A 76 28.03 16.24 22.01
N GLN A 77 27.63 15.97 20.76
CA GLN A 77 26.24 15.85 20.37
C GLN A 77 26.11 14.93 19.16
N SER A 78 25.03 14.15 19.10
CA SER A 78 24.58 13.46 17.90
C SER A 78 23.10 13.72 17.71
N ARG A 79 22.67 14.05 16.49
CA ARG A 79 21.25 14.19 16.15
C ARG A 79 20.97 13.68 14.73
N PRO A 80 19.80 13.09 14.46
CA PRO A 80 19.47 12.63 13.12
C PRO A 80 19.46 13.75 12.08
N ILE A 81 19.99 13.49 10.88
CA ILE A 81 19.89 14.40 9.75
C ILE A 81 18.48 14.31 9.15
N THR A 82 17.60 15.22 9.55
CA THR A 82 16.19 15.24 9.11
C THR A 82 15.96 15.88 7.74
N ASN A 83 17.00 16.45 7.13
CA ASN A 83 16.91 17.20 5.86
C ASN A 83 17.33 16.40 4.63
N LEU A 84 17.70 15.13 4.79
CA LEU A 84 18.00 14.26 3.66
C LEU A 84 16.73 14.03 2.82
N ARG A 85 16.86 14.25 1.51
CA ARG A 85 15.78 14.10 0.53
C ARG A 85 16.15 13.00 -0.48
N PRO A 86 15.18 12.26 -1.02
CA PRO A 86 13.75 12.32 -0.70
C PRO A 86 13.44 11.73 0.69
N ILE A 87 12.31 12.14 1.27
CA ILE A 87 11.72 11.50 2.45
C ILE A 87 10.69 10.50 1.95
N TRP A 88 10.84 9.25 2.34
CA TRP A 88 9.95 8.14 2.04
C TRP A 88 9.11 7.81 3.27
N THR A 89 7.82 7.51 3.06
CA THR A 89 6.91 7.08 4.12
C THR A 89 6.20 5.80 3.76
N ARG A 90 6.14 4.87 4.72
CA ARG A 90 5.39 3.62 4.62
C ARG A 90 4.03 3.68 5.29
N THR A 91 3.76 4.73 6.07
CA THR A 91 2.51 4.98 6.78
C THR A 91 1.26 4.67 5.94
N ILE A 92 1.21 5.17 4.72
CA ILE A 92 0.08 4.92 3.81
C ILE A 92 0.31 3.64 2.99
N ALA A 93 1.52 3.44 2.50
CA ALA A 93 1.85 2.31 1.63
C ALA A 93 1.57 0.96 2.32
N ALA A 94 1.82 0.84 3.62
CA ALA A 94 1.56 -0.38 4.39
C ALA A 94 0.07 -0.69 4.57
N GLU A 95 -0.85 0.27 4.41
CA GLU A 95 -2.28 -0.05 4.44
C GLU A 95 -2.76 -0.68 3.13
N VAL A 96 -2.05 -0.42 2.03
CA VAL A 96 -2.40 -0.90 0.69
C VAL A 96 -1.59 -2.14 0.32
N ILE A 97 -0.32 -2.18 0.71
CA ILE A 97 0.67 -3.24 0.43
C ILE A 97 1.48 -3.46 1.73
N PRO A 98 0.94 -4.24 2.68
CA PRO A 98 1.47 -4.33 4.04
C PRO A 98 2.74 -5.16 4.18
N GLY A 99 2.95 -6.15 3.31
CA GLY A 99 4.13 -7.00 3.31
C GLY A 99 5.19 -6.60 2.28
N ALA A 100 6.20 -7.45 2.16
CA ALA A 100 7.15 -7.44 1.05
C ALA A 100 6.40 -7.80 -0.24
N ILE A 101 6.66 -7.07 -1.32
CA ILE A 101 5.94 -7.22 -2.59
C ILE A 101 6.79 -7.92 -3.64
N HIS A 102 6.14 -8.83 -4.37
CA HIS A 102 6.79 -9.55 -5.45
C HIS A 102 7.12 -8.61 -6.64
N PRO A 103 8.25 -8.85 -7.34
CA PRO A 103 8.67 -8.07 -8.51
C PRO A 103 7.58 -7.89 -9.57
N LEU A 104 6.85 -8.97 -9.91
CA LEU A 104 5.80 -8.91 -10.91
C LEU A 104 4.69 -7.95 -10.51
N THR A 105 4.16 -8.14 -9.31
CA THR A 105 3.13 -7.29 -8.72
C THR A 105 3.57 -5.84 -8.69
N TRP A 106 4.79 -5.55 -8.25
CA TRP A 106 5.30 -4.18 -8.17
C TRP A 106 5.42 -3.53 -9.55
N SER A 107 5.95 -4.26 -10.54
CA SER A 107 6.16 -3.77 -11.91
C SER A 107 4.84 -3.38 -12.60
N ILE A 108 3.71 -3.96 -12.18
CA ILE A 108 2.37 -3.64 -12.68
C ILE A 108 1.71 -2.54 -11.84
N ASN A 109 1.75 -2.67 -10.50
CA ASN A 109 1.04 -1.76 -9.60
C ASN A 109 1.66 -0.36 -9.57
N ARG A 110 2.99 -0.24 -9.66
CA ARG A 110 3.69 1.06 -9.64
C ARG A 110 3.25 1.97 -10.79
N PRO A 111 3.39 1.61 -12.09
CA PRO A 111 2.98 2.48 -13.18
C PRO A 111 1.46 2.75 -13.17
N LEU A 112 0.65 1.76 -12.79
CA LEU A 112 -0.79 1.91 -12.67
C LEU A 112 -1.17 2.98 -11.62
N THR A 113 -0.63 2.85 -10.41
CA THR A 113 -0.94 3.75 -9.28
C THR A 113 -0.36 5.15 -9.51
N CYS A 114 0.91 5.22 -9.89
CA CYS A 114 1.60 6.50 -10.16
C CYS A 114 0.93 7.24 -11.32
N GLY A 115 0.57 6.53 -12.39
CA GLY A 115 -0.10 7.11 -13.55
C GLY A 115 -1.47 7.70 -13.19
N VAL A 116 -2.29 6.95 -12.44
CA VAL A 116 -3.62 7.43 -12.03
C VAL A 116 -3.53 8.61 -11.05
N TRP A 117 -2.58 8.60 -10.12
CA TRP A 117 -2.32 9.78 -9.28
C TRP A 117 -1.87 10.98 -10.12
N GLY A 118 -1.01 10.76 -11.11
CA GLY A 118 -0.63 11.78 -12.08
C GLY A 118 -1.84 12.37 -12.80
N GLU A 119 -2.79 11.56 -13.24
CA GLU A 119 -4.05 12.03 -13.84
C GLU A 119 -4.88 12.88 -12.86
N ILE A 120 -5.05 12.42 -11.61
CA ILE A 120 -5.78 13.17 -10.57
C ILE A 120 -5.12 14.52 -10.30
N PHE A 121 -3.80 14.56 -10.16
CA PHE A 121 -3.06 15.80 -9.92
C PHE A 121 -3.10 16.72 -11.14
N THR A 122 -3.10 16.18 -12.36
CA THR A 122 -3.22 16.94 -13.61
C THR A 122 -4.56 17.68 -13.71
N ILE A 123 -5.66 17.09 -13.21
CA ILE A 123 -6.97 17.78 -13.13
C ILE A 123 -6.85 19.10 -12.35
N VAL A 124 -6.04 19.12 -11.29
CA VAL A 124 -5.87 20.31 -10.46
C VAL A 124 -4.79 21.25 -11.01
N LEU A 125 -3.61 20.71 -11.30
CA LEU A 125 -2.42 21.48 -11.60
C LEU A 125 -2.29 21.91 -13.06
N GLY A 126 -2.99 21.25 -14.00
CA GLY A 126 -2.88 21.53 -15.44
C GLY A 126 -1.42 21.42 -15.90
N GLU A 127 -0.96 22.35 -16.73
CA GLU A 127 0.41 22.38 -17.29
C GLU A 127 1.53 22.42 -16.23
N LYS A 128 1.22 22.77 -14.97
CA LYS A 128 2.21 22.79 -13.88
C LYS A 128 2.78 21.40 -13.56
N VAL A 129 2.11 20.32 -13.98
CA VAL A 129 2.62 18.95 -13.78
C VAL A 129 3.79 18.59 -14.66
N ALA A 130 4.06 19.32 -15.74
CA ALA A 130 5.14 19.00 -16.69
C ALA A 130 6.55 18.98 -16.07
N LYS A 131 6.70 19.48 -14.83
CA LYS A 131 7.95 19.47 -14.08
C LYS A 131 8.07 18.32 -13.07
N LEU A 132 7.04 17.47 -13.00
CA LEU A 132 6.93 16.41 -12.00
C LEU A 132 7.08 15.06 -12.68
N ASP A 133 7.93 14.21 -12.13
CA ASP A 133 7.98 12.79 -12.48
C ASP A 133 7.09 12.01 -11.51
N PHE A 134 5.92 11.58 -11.97
CA PHE A 134 5.01 10.81 -11.13
C PHE A 134 5.54 9.40 -10.83
N THR A 135 6.49 8.87 -11.59
CA THR A 135 7.10 7.56 -11.30
C THR A 135 7.94 7.58 -10.02
N GLU A 136 8.39 8.77 -9.58
CA GLU A 136 9.09 8.99 -8.32
C GLU A 136 8.14 9.10 -7.11
N THR A 137 6.83 9.02 -7.30
CA THR A 137 5.87 9.09 -6.18
C THR A 137 5.89 7.85 -5.29
N ALA A 138 6.38 6.72 -5.81
CA ALA A 138 6.50 5.47 -5.07
C ALA A 138 7.79 4.72 -5.44
N THR A 139 8.39 4.05 -4.46
CA THR A 139 9.57 3.20 -4.65
C THR A 139 9.48 1.93 -3.79
N LEU A 140 10.38 0.97 -4.04
CA LEU A 140 10.68 -0.11 -3.11
C LEU A 140 11.96 0.20 -2.34
N LEU A 141 11.93 -0.05 -1.04
CA LEU A 141 13.11 -0.11 -0.20
C LEU A 141 13.03 -1.45 0.53
N GLY A 142 14.00 -2.35 0.31
CA GLY A 142 14.02 -3.69 0.92
C GLY A 142 12.73 -4.45 0.65
N SER A 143 12.34 -4.53 -0.62
CA SER A 143 11.10 -5.16 -1.09
C SER A 143 9.79 -4.61 -0.50
N HIS A 144 9.82 -3.48 0.20
CA HIS A 144 8.63 -2.85 0.79
C HIS A 144 8.30 -1.53 0.09
N ALA A 145 7.01 -1.31 -0.18
CA ALA A 145 6.53 -0.09 -0.83
C ALA A 145 6.63 1.15 0.08
N TYR A 146 7.12 2.25 -0.48
CA TYR A 146 7.16 3.56 0.15
C TYR A 146 6.63 4.64 -0.80
N PHE A 147 5.96 5.64 -0.24
CA PHE A 147 5.59 6.85 -0.98
C PHE A 147 6.54 8.00 -0.71
N ASN A 148 6.81 8.80 -1.74
CA ASN A 148 7.68 9.96 -1.67
C ASN A 148 6.95 11.13 -0.99
N ALA A 149 7.07 11.22 0.33
CA ALA A 149 6.45 12.29 1.11
C ALA A 149 6.96 13.68 0.70
N THR A 150 8.19 13.77 0.16
CA THR A 150 8.74 15.05 -0.33
C THR A 150 8.01 15.52 -1.58
N LEU A 151 7.96 14.69 -2.61
CA LEU A 151 7.30 15.00 -3.87
C LEU A 151 5.79 15.22 -3.67
N LEU A 152 5.15 14.37 -2.88
CA LEU A 152 3.73 14.53 -2.54
C LEU A 152 3.48 15.84 -1.77
N GLY A 153 4.34 16.20 -0.82
CA GLY A 153 4.26 17.50 -0.13
C GLY A 153 4.39 18.68 -1.09
N GLU A 154 5.28 18.61 -2.07
CA GLU A 154 5.43 19.62 -3.12
C GLU A 154 4.17 19.75 -3.99
N ILE A 155 3.61 18.62 -4.43
CA ILE A 155 2.36 18.57 -5.20
C ILE A 155 1.22 19.24 -4.42
N PHE A 156 1.05 18.88 -3.13
CA PHE A 156 0.00 19.47 -2.29
C PHE A 156 0.22 20.98 -2.10
N ARG A 157 1.46 21.43 -1.89
CA ARG A 157 1.79 22.85 -1.85
C ARG A 157 1.44 23.57 -3.15
N MET A 158 1.71 22.97 -4.31
CA MET A 158 1.33 23.52 -5.62
C MET A 158 -0.20 23.61 -5.78
N MET A 159 -0.95 22.68 -5.18
CA MET A 159 -2.42 22.72 -5.12
C MET A 159 -2.96 23.75 -4.10
N GLY A 160 -2.09 24.36 -3.28
CA GLY A 160 -2.47 25.26 -2.19
C GLY A 160 -2.98 24.54 -0.94
N LEU A 161 -2.81 23.22 -0.87
CA LEU A 161 -3.21 22.37 0.26
C LEU A 161 -2.05 22.16 1.24
N PRO A 162 -2.33 21.86 2.52
CA PRO A 162 -1.29 21.48 3.48
C PRO A 162 -0.62 20.16 3.08
N GLU A 163 0.66 19.99 3.43
CA GLU A 163 1.43 18.76 3.15
C GLU A 163 0.83 17.53 3.85
N GLN A 164 0.19 17.72 5.02
CA GLN A 164 -0.54 16.67 5.75
C GLN A 164 -1.85 16.26 5.05
N GLY A 165 -2.16 16.86 3.89
CA GLY A 165 -3.40 16.59 3.17
C GLY A 165 -3.55 15.12 2.74
N LEU A 166 -2.45 14.42 2.48
CA LEU A 166 -2.51 13.01 2.10
C LEU A 166 -2.89 12.09 3.27
N GLU A 167 -2.35 12.36 4.47
CA GLU A 167 -2.71 11.63 5.70
C GLU A 167 -4.18 11.88 6.08
N PHE A 168 -4.68 13.10 5.87
CA PHE A 168 -6.11 13.38 5.97
C PHE A 168 -6.94 12.51 5.01
N LEU A 169 -6.57 12.48 3.72
CA LEU A 169 -7.35 11.81 2.69
C LEU A 169 -7.41 10.29 2.88
N LEU A 170 -6.33 9.69 3.39
CA LEU A 170 -6.18 8.24 3.45
C LEU A 170 -6.45 7.68 4.85
N ARG A 171 -6.14 8.43 5.93
CA ARG A 171 -6.35 7.99 7.32
C ARG A 171 -7.45 8.73 8.07
N GLY A 172 -8.11 9.71 7.44
CA GLY A 172 -9.19 10.47 8.07
C GLY A 172 -8.74 11.33 9.27
N GLN A 173 -7.45 11.70 9.33
CA GLN A 173 -6.93 12.61 10.36
C GLN A 173 -7.55 14.02 10.24
N LYS A 174 -7.11 15.01 11.02
CA LYS A 174 -7.58 16.40 10.87
C LYS A 174 -6.75 17.13 9.80
N MET A 175 -7.39 17.70 8.79
CA MET A 175 -6.73 18.62 7.85
C MET A 175 -6.13 19.81 8.61
N GLY A 176 -4.87 20.14 8.31
CA GLY A 176 -4.33 21.47 8.59
C GLY A 176 -5.14 22.56 7.88
N LYS A 177 -5.18 23.78 8.44
CA LYS A 177 -5.87 24.90 7.78
C LYS A 177 -5.09 25.31 6.52
N PRO A 178 -5.70 25.31 5.33
CA PRO A 178 -4.98 25.71 4.11
C PRO A 178 -4.67 27.22 4.16
N PRO A 179 -3.49 27.64 3.69
CA PRO A 179 -3.16 29.05 3.56
C PRO A 179 -4.04 29.67 2.46
N LEU A 180 -5.12 30.36 2.85
CA LEU A 180 -6.18 30.86 1.94
C LEU A 180 -5.65 31.64 0.73
N GLY A 181 -4.58 32.43 0.89
CA GLY A 181 -3.94 33.17 -0.20
C GLY A 181 -3.23 32.30 -1.25
N LYS A 182 -2.79 31.09 -0.88
CA LYS A 182 -2.12 30.14 -1.80
C LYS A 182 -3.08 29.17 -2.49
N VAL A 183 -4.33 29.06 -2.02
CA VAL A 183 -5.37 28.23 -2.64
C VAL A 183 -5.94 28.89 -3.89
N LEU A 184 -6.03 30.23 -3.90
CA LEU A 184 -6.71 31.01 -4.95
C LEU A 184 -6.31 30.63 -6.39
N PRO A 185 -5.01 30.47 -6.73
CA PRO A 185 -4.59 30.12 -8.08
C PRO A 185 -4.98 28.69 -8.51
N SER A 186 -5.23 27.81 -7.56
CA SER A 186 -5.55 26.39 -7.80
C SER A 186 -7.05 26.10 -7.68
N LEU A 187 -7.87 27.10 -7.31
CA LEU A 187 -9.32 26.97 -7.19
C LEU A 187 -10.02 26.44 -8.45
N PRO A 188 -9.70 26.89 -9.69
CA PRO A 188 -10.33 26.32 -10.88
C PRO A 188 -10.03 24.84 -11.06
N GLY A 189 -8.80 24.42 -10.74
CA GLY A 189 -8.38 23.02 -10.76
C GLY A 189 -9.08 22.18 -9.69
N LEU A 190 -9.11 22.67 -8.45
CA LEU A 190 -9.82 22.03 -7.34
C LEU A 190 -11.32 21.91 -7.62
N TRP A 191 -11.91 22.92 -8.27
CA TRP A 191 -13.31 22.87 -8.69
C TRP A 191 -13.55 21.79 -9.75
N ARG A 192 -12.66 21.63 -10.74
CA ARG A 192 -12.72 20.52 -11.71
C ARG A 192 -12.61 19.17 -11.00
N LEU A 193 -11.72 19.04 -10.01
CA LEU A 193 -11.61 17.82 -9.22
C LEU A 193 -12.89 17.53 -8.43
N ILE A 194 -13.52 18.54 -7.84
CA ILE A 194 -14.82 18.40 -7.16
C ILE A 194 -15.90 17.96 -8.15
N GLN A 195 -15.98 18.58 -9.33
CA GLN A 195 -16.93 18.18 -10.37
C GLN A 195 -16.74 16.71 -10.77
N ARG A 196 -15.48 16.29 -10.93
CA ARG A 196 -15.12 14.90 -11.23
C ARG A 196 -15.52 13.95 -10.11
N GLU A 197 -15.23 14.30 -8.86
CA GLU A 197 -15.61 13.53 -7.67
C GLU A 197 -17.13 13.35 -7.56
N MET A 198 -17.90 14.42 -7.81
CA MET A 198 -19.36 14.39 -7.81
C MET A 198 -19.94 13.47 -8.91
N ALA A 199 -19.22 13.32 -10.02
CA ALA A 199 -19.63 12.48 -11.15
C ALA A 199 -19.32 10.99 -10.94
N VAL A 200 -18.39 10.63 -10.05
CA VAL A 200 -17.89 9.24 -9.85
C VAL A 200 -18.99 8.20 -9.77
N ASP A 201 -20.05 8.41 -8.98
CA ASP A 201 -21.13 7.40 -8.86
C ASP A 201 -21.79 7.11 -10.21
N ARG A 202 -22.06 8.15 -11.00
CA ARG A 202 -22.74 8.03 -12.29
C ARG A 202 -21.81 7.50 -13.37
N GLU A 203 -20.58 7.99 -13.40
CA GLU A 203 -19.57 7.55 -14.37
C GLU A 203 -19.19 6.09 -14.14
N PHE A 204 -18.96 5.69 -12.88
CA PHE A 204 -18.72 4.29 -12.55
C PHE A 204 -19.93 3.42 -12.91
N GLU A 205 -21.16 3.83 -12.60
CA GLU A 205 -22.35 3.05 -12.96
C GLU A 205 -22.46 2.84 -14.49
N ARG A 206 -22.17 3.88 -15.29
CA ARG A 206 -22.10 3.75 -16.75
C ARG A 206 -21.01 2.78 -17.19
N ASP A 207 -19.78 2.99 -16.72
CA ASP A 207 -18.60 2.22 -17.13
C ASP A 207 -18.69 0.76 -16.61
N TYR A 208 -19.36 0.53 -15.49
CA TYR A 208 -19.68 -0.78 -14.96
C TYR A 208 -20.44 -1.62 -15.97
N TYR A 209 -21.56 -1.11 -16.51
CA TYR A 209 -22.35 -1.87 -17.48
C TYR A 209 -21.75 -1.85 -18.90
N GLN A 210 -21.07 -0.79 -19.31
CA GLN A 210 -20.56 -0.65 -20.68
C GLN A 210 -19.19 -1.27 -20.90
N ILE A 211 -18.35 -1.35 -19.86
CA ILE A 211 -16.95 -1.75 -19.97
C ILE A 211 -16.69 -2.95 -19.05
N PHE A 212 -16.94 -2.81 -17.74
CA PHE A 212 -16.45 -3.80 -16.77
C PHE A 212 -17.21 -5.12 -16.78
N VAL A 213 -18.54 -5.11 -16.90
CA VAL A 213 -19.33 -6.36 -17.01
C VAL A 213 -18.95 -7.15 -18.27
N PRO A 214 -18.95 -6.56 -19.49
CA PRO A 214 -18.50 -7.29 -20.68
C PRO A 214 -17.06 -7.79 -20.58
N ALA A 215 -16.15 -6.99 -20.00
CA ALA A 215 -14.77 -7.40 -19.78
C ALA A 215 -14.67 -8.63 -18.87
N LEU A 216 -15.40 -8.64 -17.75
CA LEU A 216 -15.44 -9.79 -16.82
C LEU A 216 -16.06 -11.04 -17.46
N GLU A 217 -17.06 -10.89 -18.32
CA GLU A 217 -17.64 -12.01 -19.08
C GLU A 217 -16.65 -12.61 -20.08
N ILE A 218 -15.87 -11.77 -20.79
CA ILE A 218 -14.79 -12.23 -21.67
C ILE A 218 -13.75 -13.00 -20.86
N LEU A 219 -13.32 -12.47 -19.72
CA LEU A 219 -12.33 -13.11 -18.85
C LEU A 219 -12.83 -14.43 -18.27
N GLU A 220 -14.09 -14.53 -17.84
CA GLU A 220 -14.68 -15.78 -17.35
C GLU A 220 -14.69 -16.85 -18.44
N ASN A 221 -15.00 -16.47 -19.69
CA ASN A 221 -15.00 -17.39 -20.83
C ASN A 221 -13.59 -17.86 -21.20
N ASN A 222 -12.62 -16.93 -21.26
CA ASN A 222 -11.22 -17.27 -21.53
C ASN A 222 -10.64 -18.16 -20.44
N PHE A 223 -10.93 -17.86 -19.17
CA PHE A 223 -10.46 -18.66 -18.03
C PHE A 223 -10.95 -20.11 -18.11
N LYS A 224 -12.20 -20.35 -18.54
CA LYS A 224 -12.75 -21.70 -18.78
C LYS A 224 -12.04 -22.44 -19.93
N GLN A 225 -11.38 -21.73 -20.84
CA GLN A 225 -10.68 -22.27 -22.02
C GLN A 225 -9.14 -22.19 -21.89
N SER A 226 -8.63 -21.83 -20.70
CA SER A 226 -7.22 -21.48 -20.46
C SER A 226 -6.21 -22.56 -20.88
N SER A 227 -6.56 -23.84 -20.77
CA SER A 227 -5.68 -24.96 -21.16
C SER A 227 -5.40 -25.04 -22.68
N SER A 228 -6.04 -24.22 -23.50
CA SER A 228 -5.90 -24.22 -24.96
C SER A 228 -5.34 -22.91 -25.53
N GLN A 229 -5.09 -21.90 -24.68
CA GLN A 229 -4.61 -20.60 -25.12
C GLN A 229 -3.10 -20.65 -25.43
N SER A 230 -2.67 -19.90 -26.43
CA SER A 230 -1.26 -19.70 -26.75
C SER A 230 -0.62 -18.60 -25.88
N LEU A 231 0.71 -18.62 -25.74
CA LEU A 231 1.46 -17.57 -25.02
C LEU A 231 1.16 -16.15 -25.54
N SER A 232 0.95 -15.98 -26.85
CA SER A 232 0.60 -14.67 -27.43
C SER A 232 -0.79 -14.21 -27.01
N GLU A 233 -1.78 -15.10 -26.96
CA GLU A 233 -3.14 -14.77 -26.53
C GLU A 233 -3.19 -14.44 -25.03
N LEU A 234 -2.40 -15.16 -24.22
CA LEU A 234 -2.26 -14.88 -22.79
C LEU A 234 -1.59 -13.52 -22.55
N LEU A 235 -0.55 -13.16 -23.31
CA LEU A 235 0.08 -11.84 -23.23
C LEU A 235 -0.90 -10.71 -23.63
N ASP A 236 -1.62 -10.88 -24.74
CA ASP A 236 -2.67 -9.95 -25.17
C ASP A 236 -3.73 -9.78 -24.08
N GLN A 237 -4.12 -10.86 -23.41
CA GLN A 237 -5.06 -10.83 -22.29
C GLN A 237 -4.49 -10.07 -21.08
N VAL A 238 -3.22 -10.26 -20.73
CA VAL A 238 -2.55 -9.50 -19.65
C VAL A 238 -2.56 -7.99 -19.96
N GLU A 239 -2.19 -7.59 -21.18
CA GLU A 239 -2.19 -6.18 -21.59
C GLU A 239 -3.61 -5.59 -21.59
N GLN A 240 -4.61 -6.38 -22.00
CA GLN A 240 -6.01 -5.97 -21.99
C GLN A 240 -6.56 -5.80 -20.56
N ILE A 241 -6.21 -6.71 -19.63
CA ILE A 241 -6.58 -6.57 -18.22
C ILE A 241 -5.95 -5.31 -17.62
N GLN A 242 -4.68 -5.02 -17.91
CA GLN A 242 -4.03 -3.78 -17.46
C GLN A 242 -4.73 -2.53 -18.00
N ALA A 243 -5.19 -2.55 -19.25
CA ALA A 243 -5.97 -1.46 -19.84
C ALA A 243 -7.31 -1.23 -19.11
N TRP A 244 -7.98 -2.30 -18.66
CA TRP A 244 -9.20 -2.19 -17.84
C TRP A 244 -8.93 -1.82 -16.38
N LEU A 245 -7.79 -2.26 -15.82
CA LEU A 245 -7.34 -1.91 -14.47
C LEU A 245 -7.13 -0.40 -14.33
N LYS A 246 -6.66 0.29 -15.38
CA LYS A 246 -6.42 1.74 -15.35
C LYS A 246 -7.64 2.58 -14.95
N PRO A 247 -8.79 2.54 -15.66
CA PRO A 247 -9.98 3.31 -15.26
C PRO A 247 -10.60 2.85 -13.93
N ILE A 248 -10.60 1.54 -13.62
CA ILE A 248 -11.13 1.09 -12.31
C ILE A 248 -10.25 1.54 -11.15
N THR A 249 -8.92 1.65 -11.34
CA THR A 249 -7.99 2.18 -10.32
C THR A 249 -8.30 3.64 -10.00
N PHE A 250 -8.66 4.43 -11.00
CA PHE A 250 -9.12 5.81 -10.80
C PHE A 250 -10.34 5.86 -9.86
N TYR A 251 -11.32 5.00 -10.08
CA TYR A 251 -12.47 4.86 -9.19
C TYR A 251 -12.09 4.31 -7.81
N ASN A 252 -11.16 3.35 -7.75
CA ASN A 252 -10.71 2.72 -6.52
C ASN A 252 -9.98 3.71 -5.60
N ILE A 253 -9.30 4.71 -6.18
CA ILE A 253 -8.68 5.82 -5.42
C ILE A 253 -9.74 6.85 -5.00
N LEU A 254 -10.58 7.33 -5.93
CA LEU A 254 -11.55 8.40 -5.61
C LEU A 254 -12.75 7.95 -4.78
N GLY A 255 -13.15 6.68 -4.85
CA GLY A 255 -14.28 6.13 -4.10
C GLY A 255 -14.14 6.30 -2.58
N PRO A 256 -13.07 5.76 -1.96
CA PRO A 256 -12.77 5.92 -0.55
C PRO A 256 -12.55 7.38 -0.14
N ILE A 257 -11.79 8.15 -0.93
CA ILE A 257 -11.54 9.58 -0.69
C ILE A 257 -12.85 10.36 -0.67
N GLY A 258 -13.72 10.15 -1.66
CA GLY A 258 -15.03 10.77 -1.75
C GLY A 258 -15.95 10.40 -0.57
N LEU A 259 -15.87 9.16 -0.07
CA LEU A 259 -16.60 8.75 1.12
C LEU A 259 -16.09 9.47 2.38
N ALA A 260 -14.76 9.55 2.58
CA ALA A 260 -14.15 10.25 3.71
C ALA A 260 -14.53 11.74 3.74
N ILE A 261 -14.47 12.41 2.58
CA ILE A 261 -14.88 13.81 2.43
C ILE A 261 -16.36 13.99 2.78
N ARG A 262 -17.26 13.14 2.26
CA ARG A 262 -18.70 13.21 2.57
C ARG A 262 -18.99 12.98 4.05
N ARG A 263 -18.32 12.00 4.67
CA ARG A 263 -18.46 11.75 6.11
C ARG A 263 -18.08 12.97 6.93
N SER A 264 -16.97 13.62 6.59
CA SER A 264 -16.50 14.83 7.25
C SER A 264 -17.47 16.00 7.06
N LEU A 265 -17.86 16.29 5.80
CA LEU A 265 -18.80 17.39 5.47
C LEU A 265 -20.17 17.18 6.10
N PHE A 266 -20.70 15.96 6.01
CA PHE A 266 -22.01 15.61 6.56
C PHE A 266 -21.92 15.09 7.98
N ARG A 267 -20.81 15.24 8.71
CA ARG A 267 -20.60 14.78 10.10
C ARG A 267 -21.32 13.45 10.41
N VAL A 268 -21.12 12.44 9.56
CA VAL A 268 -21.71 11.09 9.71
C VAL A 268 -20.70 10.24 10.46
N SER A 269 -21.09 9.74 11.63
CA SER A 269 -20.29 8.76 12.38
C SER A 269 -20.15 7.48 11.57
N GLU A 270 -19.04 6.79 11.77
CA GLU A 270 -18.79 5.51 11.12
C GLU A 270 -19.79 4.43 11.51
N GLU A 271 -20.17 4.42 12.78
CA GLU A 271 -21.08 3.45 13.37
C GLU A 271 -22.45 3.44 12.68
N TRP A 272 -22.78 4.51 11.96
CA TRP A 272 -24.03 4.62 11.22
C TRP A 272 -23.94 3.99 9.83
N LEU A 273 -22.73 3.83 9.29
CA LEU A 273 -22.54 3.27 7.95
C LEU A 273 -22.70 1.76 7.96
N PRO A 274 -23.42 1.19 6.97
CA PRO A 274 -23.51 -0.26 6.84
C PRO A 274 -22.12 -0.84 6.59
N THR A 275 -21.78 -1.89 7.34
CA THR A 275 -20.50 -2.61 7.18
C THR A 275 -20.56 -3.66 6.06
N ASP A 276 -21.75 -4.03 5.56
CA ASP A 276 -21.99 -4.95 4.44
C ASP A 276 -21.72 -4.35 3.04
N THR A 277 -20.92 -3.29 2.94
CA THR A 277 -20.56 -2.75 1.62
C THR A 277 -19.24 -3.32 1.10
N ALA A 278 -18.36 -3.84 1.96
CA ALA A 278 -17.08 -4.42 1.53
C ALA A 278 -17.29 -5.87 1.08
N PRO A 279 -16.83 -6.28 -0.12
CA PRO A 279 -17.00 -7.65 -0.62
C PRO A 279 -16.55 -8.74 0.36
N GLU A 280 -15.49 -8.45 1.09
CA GLU A 280 -14.91 -9.25 2.17
C GLU A 280 -15.87 -9.52 3.33
N ILE A 281 -16.61 -8.50 3.76
CA ILE A 281 -17.54 -8.61 4.89
C ILE A 281 -18.81 -9.31 4.40
N VAL A 282 -19.26 -8.97 3.20
CA VAL A 282 -20.40 -9.62 2.55
C VAL A 282 -20.15 -11.12 2.38
N SER A 283 -18.97 -11.51 1.90
CA SER A 283 -18.62 -12.92 1.70
C SER A 283 -18.68 -13.70 3.02
N ILE A 284 -18.11 -13.16 4.10
CA ILE A 284 -18.13 -13.79 5.42
C ILE A 284 -19.57 -13.91 5.96
N ARG A 285 -20.43 -12.90 5.75
CA ARG A 285 -21.85 -12.98 6.13
C ARG A 285 -22.62 -14.04 5.35
N GLU A 286 -22.38 -14.16 4.05
CA GLU A 286 -22.97 -15.24 3.25
C GLU A 286 -22.48 -16.62 3.71
N LEU A 287 -21.20 -16.74 4.07
CA LEU A 287 -20.65 -17.97 4.63
C LEU A 287 -21.26 -18.31 6.00
N GLN A 288 -21.52 -17.31 6.85
CA GLN A 288 -22.25 -17.50 8.11
C GLN A 288 -23.69 -17.97 7.89
N LYS A 289 -24.40 -17.44 6.89
CA LYS A 289 -25.76 -17.90 6.56
C LYS A 289 -25.73 -19.39 6.17
N LEU A 290 -24.73 -19.78 5.38
CA LEU A 290 -24.50 -21.19 5.04
C LEU A 290 -24.17 -22.04 6.27
N ALA A 291 -23.36 -21.51 7.20
CA ALA A 291 -23.04 -22.17 8.47
C ALA A 291 -24.29 -22.40 9.33
N VAL A 292 -25.22 -21.43 9.37
CA VAL A 292 -26.50 -21.57 10.07
C VAL A 292 -27.37 -22.65 9.41
N LYS A 293 -27.44 -22.70 8.07
CA LYS A 293 -28.16 -23.77 7.36
C LYS A 293 -27.58 -25.15 7.67
N LEU A 294 -26.25 -25.29 7.62
CA LEU A 294 -25.56 -26.53 7.98
C LEU A 294 -25.83 -26.95 9.43
N ARG A 295 -25.84 -26.00 10.36
CA ARG A 295 -26.20 -26.25 11.76
C ARG A 295 -27.67 -26.66 11.93
N MET A 296 -28.58 -26.16 11.10
CA MET A 296 -29.99 -26.55 11.15
C MET A 296 -30.24 -27.92 10.50
N ALA A 297 -29.44 -28.30 9.52
CA ALA A 297 -29.48 -29.62 8.89
C ALA A 297 -28.90 -30.71 9.81
N THR A 298 -27.92 -30.35 10.63
CA THR A 298 -27.40 -31.23 11.69
C THR A 298 -28.35 -31.25 12.89
N ASN A 299 -28.85 -32.42 13.25
CA ASN A 299 -29.41 -32.60 14.60
C ASN A 299 -28.30 -32.32 15.63
N TYR A 300 -28.64 -31.76 16.80
CA TYR A 300 -27.71 -31.19 17.80
C TYR A 300 -26.49 -32.06 18.23
N ASP A 301 -26.47 -33.36 17.90
CA ASP A 301 -25.41 -34.35 18.19
C ASP A 301 -24.68 -34.90 16.94
N GLY A 302 -24.99 -34.43 15.73
CA GLY A 302 -24.42 -34.94 14.48
C GLY A 302 -23.03 -34.39 14.14
N GLU A 303 -22.19 -35.20 13.50
CA GLU A 303 -20.91 -34.75 12.92
C GLU A 303 -21.17 -33.75 11.78
N ILE A 304 -21.03 -32.45 12.06
CA ILE A 304 -21.21 -31.33 11.11
C ILE A 304 -20.47 -31.55 9.79
N GLU A 305 -19.31 -32.19 9.85
CA GLU A 305 -18.51 -32.49 8.68
C GLU A 305 -19.13 -33.59 7.81
N ALA A 306 -19.63 -34.67 8.42
CA ALA A 306 -20.32 -35.73 7.70
C ALA A 306 -21.61 -35.23 7.02
N GLU A 307 -22.36 -34.35 7.69
CA GLU A 307 -23.55 -33.73 7.10
C GLU A 307 -23.18 -32.87 5.88
N PHE A 308 -22.13 -32.04 5.98
CA PHE A 308 -21.68 -31.24 4.84
C PHE A 308 -21.21 -32.12 3.67
N GLU A 309 -20.57 -33.24 3.95
CA GLU A 309 -20.11 -34.18 2.92
C GLU A 309 -21.25 -34.95 2.23
N GLN A 310 -22.35 -35.19 2.93
CA GLN A 310 -23.51 -35.90 2.39
C GLN A 310 -24.52 -34.95 1.71
N ASN A 311 -24.53 -33.67 2.09
CA ASN A 311 -25.50 -32.71 1.63
C ASN A 311 -25.05 -31.96 0.36
N GLN A 312 -25.47 -32.49 -0.80
CA GLN A 312 -25.14 -31.92 -2.11
C GLN A 312 -25.63 -30.48 -2.31
N GLU A 313 -26.71 -30.07 -1.64
CA GLU A 313 -27.22 -28.70 -1.74
C GLU A 313 -26.29 -27.71 -1.05
N LEU A 314 -25.85 -28.02 0.18
CA LEU A 314 -24.89 -27.21 0.92
C LEU A 314 -23.53 -27.14 0.21
N GLN A 315 -23.07 -28.24 -0.39
CA GLN A 315 -21.86 -28.23 -1.22
C GLN A 315 -22.02 -27.33 -2.44
N ARG A 316 -23.17 -27.39 -3.13
CA ARG A 316 -23.43 -26.50 -4.28
C ARG A 316 -23.48 -25.03 -3.86
N GLU A 317 -24.10 -24.71 -2.72
CA GLU A 317 -24.11 -23.35 -2.18
C GLU A 317 -22.69 -22.88 -1.81
N PHE A 318 -21.86 -23.74 -1.22
CA PHE A 318 -20.46 -23.43 -0.94
C PHE A 318 -19.65 -23.19 -2.23
N GLN A 319 -19.84 -24.01 -3.26
CA GLN A 319 -19.20 -23.82 -4.56
C GLN A 319 -19.67 -22.53 -5.24
N GLN A 320 -20.95 -22.17 -5.10
CA GLN A 320 -21.45 -20.88 -5.60
C GLN A 320 -20.86 -19.70 -4.83
N TRP A 321 -20.67 -19.85 -3.51
CA TRP A 321 -19.98 -18.87 -2.68
C TRP A 321 -18.53 -18.69 -3.13
N LEU A 322 -17.79 -19.78 -3.35
CA LEU A 322 -16.44 -19.75 -3.91
C LEU A 322 -16.42 -19.13 -5.32
N LYS A 323 -17.39 -19.41 -6.18
CA LYS A 323 -17.47 -18.75 -7.49
C LYS A 323 -17.65 -17.23 -7.36
N ASN A 324 -18.45 -16.78 -6.40
CA ASN A 324 -18.78 -15.36 -6.23
C ASN A 324 -17.68 -14.57 -5.55
N TYR A 325 -16.97 -15.18 -4.59
CA TYR A 325 -16.02 -14.49 -3.69
C TYR A 325 -14.60 -15.07 -3.73
N GLY A 326 -14.38 -16.16 -4.45
CA GLY A 326 -13.09 -16.86 -4.54
C GLY A 326 -11.99 -16.08 -5.26
N TYR A 327 -12.33 -14.95 -5.89
CA TYR A 327 -11.38 -14.00 -6.44
C TYR A 327 -10.65 -13.19 -5.34
N LEU A 328 -11.19 -13.14 -4.13
CA LEU A 328 -10.55 -12.47 -3.00
C LEU A 328 -9.28 -13.22 -2.60
N SER A 329 -8.31 -12.52 -2.06
CA SER A 329 -7.07 -13.07 -1.50
C SER A 329 -6.82 -12.45 -0.13
N GLU A 330 -5.74 -12.85 0.54
CA GLU A 330 -5.26 -12.16 1.74
C GLU A 330 -4.88 -10.71 1.36
N VAL A 331 -3.78 -10.53 0.63
CA VAL A 331 -3.41 -9.21 0.11
C VAL A 331 -4.03 -9.00 -1.28
N GLY A 332 -5.21 -8.37 -1.32
CA GLY A 332 -5.98 -8.15 -2.56
C GLY A 332 -5.26 -7.36 -3.66
N THR A 333 -4.20 -6.62 -3.33
CA THR A 333 -3.37 -5.85 -4.26
C THR A 333 -2.15 -6.62 -4.76
N ASP A 334 -1.77 -7.74 -4.10
CA ASP A 334 -0.64 -8.56 -4.49
C ASP A 334 -1.10 -9.80 -5.26
N ILE A 335 -0.91 -9.77 -6.59
CA ILE A 335 -1.29 -10.86 -7.48
C ILE A 335 -0.44 -12.12 -7.29
N ALA A 336 0.65 -12.07 -6.52
CA ALA A 336 1.43 -13.25 -6.15
C ALA A 336 0.79 -14.05 -4.99
N VAL A 337 -0.13 -13.44 -4.24
CA VAL A 337 -0.88 -14.11 -3.18
C VAL A 337 -2.03 -14.93 -3.76
N GLU A 338 -2.18 -16.16 -3.28
CA GLU A 338 -3.24 -17.08 -3.69
C GLU A 338 -4.63 -16.52 -3.38
N THR A 339 -5.56 -16.73 -4.31
CA THR A 339 -6.97 -16.39 -4.09
C THR A 339 -7.65 -17.47 -3.26
N TRP A 340 -8.79 -17.16 -2.67
CA TRP A 340 -9.58 -18.08 -1.86
C TRP A 340 -10.08 -19.28 -2.67
N GLN A 341 -10.27 -19.11 -3.98
CA GLN A 341 -10.58 -20.21 -4.91
C GLN A 341 -9.42 -21.20 -5.06
N GLU A 342 -8.16 -20.75 -4.90
CA GLU A 342 -6.99 -21.63 -4.90
C GLU A 342 -6.80 -22.35 -3.54
N GLN A 343 -7.47 -21.88 -2.48
CA GLN A 343 -7.41 -22.45 -1.13
C GLN A 343 -8.81 -22.77 -0.56
N PRO A 344 -9.63 -23.59 -1.23
CA PRO A 344 -11.02 -23.82 -0.82
C PRO A 344 -11.14 -24.50 0.56
N ASP A 345 -10.17 -25.32 0.94
CA ASP A 345 -10.17 -26.08 2.20
C ASP A 345 -10.08 -25.18 3.44
N ASN A 346 -9.40 -24.02 3.34
CA ASN A 346 -9.32 -23.04 4.42
C ASN A 346 -10.71 -22.48 4.75
N PHE A 347 -11.49 -22.15 3.71
CA PHE A 347 -12.83 -21.60 3.85
C PHE A 347 -13.89 -22.65 4.16
N ARG A 348 -13.67 -23.89 3.70
CA ARG A 348 -14.45 -25.05 4.13
C ARG A 348 -14.28 -25.28 5.64
N SER A 349 -13.04 -25.29 6.12
CA SER A 349 -12.75 -25.42 7.56
C SER A 349 -13.36 -24.28 8.37
N LEU A 350 -13.33 -23.06 7.83
CA LEU A 350 -14.01 -21.91 8.44
C LEU A 350 -15.52 -22.13 8.55
N LEU A 351 -16.17 -22.56 7.47
CA LEU A 351 -17.61 -22.86 7.45
C LEU A 351 -17.98 -23.87 8.55
N LEU A 352 -17.23 -24.97 8.66
CA LEU A 352 -17.44 -25.99 9.67
C LEU A 352 -17.27 -25.43 11.09
N SER A 353 -16.23 -24.62 11.31
CA SER A 353 -15.99 -23.96 12.60
C SER A 353 -17.11 -22.98 12.98
N MET A 354 -17.61 -22.20 12.02
CA MET A 354 -18.74 -21.29 12.21
C MET A 354 -20.03 -22.04 12.55
N ALA A 355 -20.26 -23.20 11.94
CA ALA A 355 -21.45 -24.03 12.20
C ALA A 355 -21.40 -24.64 13.62
N ARG A 356 -20.21 -24.99 14.13
CA ARG A 356 -19.99 -25.48 15.49
C ARG A 356 -20.25 -24.41 16.56
N LYS A 357 -19.96 -23.15 16.29
CA LYS A 357 -20.16 -22.05 17.26
C LYS A 357 -21.63 -21.61 17.31
N ASN A 358 -22.16 -21.43 18.52
CA ASN A 358 -23.43 -20.74 18.72
C ASN A 358 -23.25 -19.26 18.37
N GLY A 359 -23.88 -18.83 17.28
CA GLY A 359 -23.77 -17.45 16.81
C GLY A 359 -24.36 -16.49 17.85
N SER A 360 -23.56 -15.51 18.28
CA SER A 360 -24.09 -14.35 18.98
C SER A 360 -24.93 -13.53 18.01
N LYS A 361 -26.24 -13.42 18.25
CA LYS A 361 -27.07 -12.42 17.57
C LYS A 361 -26.51 -11.04 17.91
N LYS A 362 -26.03 -10.31 16.91
CA LYS A 362 -25.77 -8.88 17.07
C LYS A 362 -27.07 -8.11 16.86
N GLU A 363 -27.31 -7.12 17.72
CA GLU A 363 -28.36 -6.15 17.50
C GLU A 363 -28.07 -5.36 16.22
N GLU A 364 -28.96 -5.46 15.22
CA GLU A 364 -28.96 -4.53 14.10
C GLU A 364 -29.14 -3.11 14.66
N PHE A 365 -28.31 -2.17 14.19
CA PHE A 365 -28.48 -0.77 14.50
C PHE A 365 -29.89 -0.34 14.06
N LEU A 366 -30.76 -0.12 15.04
CA LEU A 366 -32.14 0.30 14.80
C LEU A 366 -32.14 1.76 14.33
N ASP A 367 -32.28 1.94 13.01
CA ASP A 367 -32.51 3.21 12.27
C ASP A 367 -33.71 4.05 12.80
N LYS A 368 -34.42 3.55 13.81
CA LYS A 368 -35.60 4.19 14.43
C LYS A 368 -35.28 5.43 15.27
N THR A 369 -34.02 5.72 15.58
CA THR A 369 -33.61 6.85 16.43
C THR A 369 -33.11 8.09 15.66
N LEU A 370 -32.92 8.00 14.33
CA LEU A 370 -32.36 9.09 13.52
C LEU A 370 -33.44 10.04 12.97
N SER A 371 -33.18 11.35 13.07
CA SER A 371 -34.00 12.40 12.45
C SER A 371 -34.00 12.32 10.92
N TRP A 372 -34.99 12.92 10.27
CA TRP A 372 -35.08 12.98 8.80
C TRP A 372 -33.80 13.55 8.14
N TRP A 373 -33.21 14.60 8.73
CA TRP A 373 -31.95 15.19 8.25
C TRP A 373 -30.75 14.24 8.41
N GLN A 374 -30.68 13.50 9.52
CA GLN A 374 -29.64 12.48 9.73
C GLN A 374 -29.80 11.34 8.74
N ARG A 375 -31.04 10.89 8.48
CA ARG A 375 -31.34 9.86 7.47
C ARG A 375 -30.92 10.28 6.07
N TRP A 376 -31.21 11.51 5.66
CA TRP A 376 -30.77 12.02 4.35
C TRP A 376 -29.24 12.07 4.23
N ARG A 377 -28.53 12.58 5.25
CA ARG A 377 -27.06 12.62 5.29
C ARG A 377 -26.47 11.21 5.24
N LEU A 378 -27.03 10.29 6.03
CA LEU A 378 -26.63 8.88 6.05
C LEU A 378 -26.83 8.25 4.67
N ALA A 379 -28.00 8.39 4.06
CA ALA A 379 -28.30 7.84 2.74
C ALA A 379 -27.30 8.28 1.66
N ARG A 380 -26.79 9.52 1.72
CA ARG A 380 -25.75 10.00 0.79
C ARG A 380 -24.41 9.31 0.99
N CYS A 381 -24.00 9.10 2.23
CA CYS A 381 -22.76 8.36 2.53
C CYS A 381 -22.93 6.87 2.23
N THR A 382 -24.08 6.26 2.53
CA THR A 382 -24.39 4.86 2.22
C THR A 382 -24.35 4.58 0.72
N LYS A 383 -24.93 5.45 -0.12
CA LYS A 383 -24.85 5.29 -1.58
C LYS A 383 -23.39 5.21 -2.04
N ARG A 384 -22.54 6.13 -1.56
CA ARG A 384 -21.12 6.15 -1.93
C ARG A 384 -20.36 4.94 -1.37
N ALA A 385 -20.70 4.48 -0.17
CA ALA A 385 -20.12 3.26 0.41
C ALA A 385 -20.45 2.01 -0.45
N MET A 386 -21.69 1.88 -0.93
CA MET A 386 -22.07 0.82 -1.86
C MET A 386 -21.33 0.92 -3.20
N THR A 387 -21.21 2.12 -3.78
CA THR A 387 -20.40 2.33 -4.99
C THR A 387 -18.95 1.91 -4.77
N LYS A 388 -18.32 2.33 -3.65
CA LYS A 388 -16.96 1.92 -3.27
C LYS A 388 -16.85 0.39 -3.20
N GLY A 389 -17.83 -0.28 -2.59
CA GLY A 389 -17.88 -1.74 -2.51
C GLY A 389 -17.85 -2.42 -3.88
N LYS A 390 -18.70 -1.98 -4.81
CA LYS A 390 -18.73 -2.49 -6.19
C LYS A 390 -17.45 -2.20 -6.97
N ILE A 391 -16.84 -1.03 -6.75
CA ILE A 391 -15.54 -0.69 -7.34
C ILE A 391 -14.48 -1.69 -6.87
N ALA A 392 -14.42 -1.95 -5.56
CA ALA A 392 -13.47 -2.90 -4.97
C ALA A 392 -13.68 -4.32 -5.50
N GLU A 393 -14.94 -4.76 -5.67
CA GLU A 393 -15.27 -6.06 -6.27
C GLU A 393 -14.72 -6.18 -7.71
N VAL A 394 -15.00 -5.19 -8.57
CA VAL A 394 -14.53 -5.21 -9.97
C VAL A 394 -13.01 -5.16 -10.03
N TYR A 395 -12.40 -4.30 -9.21
CA TYR A 395 -10.94 -4.18 -9.11
C TYR A 395 -10.29 -5.50 -8.70
N GLY A 396 -10.78 -6.13 -7.63
CA GLY A 396 -10.29 -7.42 -7.14
C GLY A 396 -10.47 -8.54 -8.16
N LYS A 397 -11.60 -8.58 -8.88
CA LYS A 397 -11.82 -9.57 -9.95
C LYS A 397 -10.80 -9.41 -11.09
N PHE A 398 -10.48 -8.19 -11.52
CA PHE A 398 -9.46 -8.00 -12.55
C PHE A 398 -8.08 -8.44 -12.09
N LEU A 399 -7.70 -8.17 -10.83
CA LEU A 399 -6.43 -8.65 -10.27
C LEU A 399 -6.38 -10.18 -10.16
N ALA A 400 -7.49 -10.83 -9.78
CA ALA A 400 -7.57 -12.29 -9.75
C ALA A 400 -7.42 -12.90 -11.16
N TYR A 401 -8.12 -12.35 -12.17
CA TYR A 401 -7.94 -12.80 -13.55
C TYR A 401 -6.53 -12.52 -14.09
N LEU A 402 -5.90 -11.41 -13.68
CA LEU A 402 -4.52 -11.11 -14.02
C LEU A 402 -3.59 -12.19 -13.46
N ARG A 403 -3.73 -12.52 -12.17
CA ARG A 403 -3.01 -13.62 -11.51
C ARG A 403 -3.19 -14.94 -12.26
N TRP A 404 -4.43 -15.35 -12.51
CA TRP A 404 -4.71 -16.62 -13.18
C TRP A 404 -4.15 -16.67 -14.61
N THR A 405 -4.14 -15.53 -15.31
CA THR A 405 -3.50 -15.43 -16.64
C THR A 405 -1.98 -15.61 -16.55
N PHE A 406 -1.33 -15.02 -15.54
CA PHE A 406 0.10 -15.26 -15.31
C PHE A 406 0.42 -16.70 -14.91
N LEU A 407 -0.41 -17.34 -14.09
CA LEU A 407 -0.24 -18.77 -13.78
C LEU A 407 -0.41 -19.65 -15.03
N ALA A 408 -1.29 -19.28 -15.97
CA ALA A 408 -1.38 -19.96 -17.25
C ALA A 408 -0.11 -19.77 -18.11
N ILE A 409 0.47 -18.56 -18.11
CA ILE A 409 1.77 -18.28 -18.75
C ILE A 409 2.89 -19.11 -18.09
N GLU A 410 2.88 -19.21 -16.76
CA GLU A 410 3.84 -20.01 -16.00
C GLU A 410 3.77 -21.49 -16.37
N ASN A 411 2.58 -22.06 -16.56
CA ASN A 411 2.45 -23.45 -16.98
C ASN A 411 3.19 -23.74 -18.30
N HIS A 412 3.13 -22.83 -19.29
CA HIS A 412 3.94 -22.97 -20.51
C HIS A 412 5.45 -22.91 -20.23
N GLY A 413 5.88 -22.07 -19.29
CA GLY A 413 7.29 -21.99 -18.90
C GLY A 413 7.77 -23.22 -18.13
N LEU A 414 6.92 -23.83 -17.31
CA LEU A 414 7.18 -25.12 -16.65
C LEU A 414 7.30 -26.25 -17.67
N GLU A 415 6.38 -26.33 -18.63
CA GLU A 415 6.42 -27.30 -19.74
C GLU A 415 7.68 -27.15 -20.61
N ALA A 416 8.13 -25.90 -20.81
CA ALA A 416 9.35 -25.59 -21.56
C ALA A 416 10.65 -25.77 -20.73
N GLY A 417 10.55 -26.07 -19.42
CA GLY A 417 11.70 -26.21 -18.52
C GLY A 417 12.43 -24.88 -18.21
N VAL A 418 11.74 -23.75 -18.36
CA VAL A 418 12.25 -22.39 -18.04
C VAL A 418 12.02 -22.06 -16.57
N PHE A 419 10.87 -22.46 -16.03
CA PHE A 419 10.54 -22.34 -14.61
C PHE A 419 10.70 -23.68 -13.92
N GLU A 420 11.07 -23.67 -12.63
CA GLU A 420 11.30 -24.89 -11.86
C GLU A 420 10.06 -25.30 -11.06
N GLN A 421 9.32 -24.32 -10.55
CA GLN A 421 8.14 -24.55 -9.71
C GLN A 421 7.06 -23.49 -9.95
N LYS A 422 5.82 -23.83 -9.56
CA LYS A 422 4.70 -22.89 -9.56
C LYS A 422 5.01 -21.71 -8.62
N GLY A 423 4.74 -20.49 -9.09
CA GLY A 423 5.01 -19.23 -8.40
C GLY A 423 6.33 -18.54 -8.79
N ASP A 424 7.18 -19.18 -9.59
CA ASP A 424 8.43 -18.60 -10.08
C ASP A 424 8.21 -17.34 -10.93
N ILE A 425 7.11 -17.31 -11.68
CA ILE A 425 6.78 -16.17 -12.55
C ILE A 425 6.65 -14.85 -11.77
N PHE A 426 6.23 -14.90 -10.49
CA PHE A 426 6.04 -13.70 -9.67
C PHE A 426 7.35 -13.00 -9.30
N TYR A 427 8.50 -13.69 -9.44
CA TYR A 427 9.83 -13.13 -9.21
C TYR A 427 10.40 -12.40 -10.44
N LEU A 428 9.68 -12.39 -11.56
CA LEU A 428 10.03 -11.62 -12.75
C LEU A 428 9.23 -10.32 -12.81
N GLU A 429 9.77 -9.29 -13.45
CA GLU A 429 9.03 -8.09 -13.79
C GLU A 429 8.19 -8.33 -15.06
N PHE A 430 7.10 -7.57 -15.23
CA PHE A 430 6.20 -7.75 -16.38
C PHE A 430 6.94 -7.62 -17.72
N GLU A 431 7.87 -6.67 -17.86
CA GLU A 431 8.64 -6.51 -19.09
C GLU A 431 9.57 -7.70 -19.36
N GLU A 432 10.12 -8.34 -18.33
CA GLU A 432 10.94 -9.55 -18.49
C GLU A 432 10.11 -10.72 -19.02
N ILE A 433 8.90 -10.91 -18.49
CA ILE A 433 7.96 -11.92 -18.97
C ILE A 433 7.56 -11.61 -20.41
N ARG A 434 7.24 -10.35 -20.72
CA ARG A 434 6.88 -9.90 -22.07
C ARG A 434 7.98 -10.20 -23.07
N GLN A 435 9.22 -9.84 -22.76
CA GLN A 435 10.38 -10.12 -23.62
C GLN A 435 10.61 -11.63 -23.80
N TRP A 436 10.46 -12.41 -22.74
CA TRP A 436 10.54 -13.87 -22.82
C TRP A 436 9.47 -14.43 -23.77
N ILE A 437 8.21 -14.03 -23.63
CA ILE A 437 7.12 -14.48 -24.50
C ILE A 437 7.40 -14.11 -25.97
N LEU A 438 7.79 -12.86 -26.24
CA LEU A 438 8.12 -12.39 -27.59
C LEU A 438 9.29 -13.18 -28.21
N SER A 439 10.26 -13.59 -27.39
CA SER A 439 11.37 -14.43 -27.82
C SER A 439 10.93 -15.84 -28.25
N LYS A 440 9.86 -16.38 -27.65
CA LYS A 440 9.35 -17.74 -27.92
C LYS A 440 8.37 -17.79 -29.09
N VAL A 441 7.55 -16.75 -29.25
CA VAL A 441 6.57 -16.65 -30.35
C VAL A 441 7.24 -16.25 -31.68
N GLY A 442 8.50 -15.79 -31.63
CA GLY A 442 9.22 -15.20 -32.75
C GLY A 442 8.81 -13.74 -32.94
N TRP A 443 9.75 -12.89 -33.37
CA TRP A 443 9.49 -11.48 -33.67
C TRP A 443 8.42 -11.35 -34.76
N VAL A 444 7.16 -11.27 -34.37
CA VAL A 444 6.13 -10.68 -35.23
C VAL A 444 6.39 -9.19 -35.15
N GLU A 445 6.88 -8.59 -36.24
CA GLU A 445 7.02 -7.14 -36.39
C GLU A 445 5.83 -6.43 -35.74
N GLU A 446 6.14 -5.38 -34.97
CA GLU A 446 5.18 -4.48 -34.32
C GLU A 446 3.91 -4.33 -35.17
N ARG A 447 2.83 -5.00 -34.76
CA ARG A 447 1.49 -4.55 -35.14
C ARG A 447 1.26 -3.26 -34.38
N ASN A 448 1.70 -2.19 -35.02
CA ASN A 448 1.52 -0.79 -34.64
C ASN A 448 0.20 -0.59 -33.85
N PRO A 449 0.25 -0.15 -32.57
CA PRO A 449 -0.95 0.00 -31.71
C PRO A 449 -1.98 1.01 -32.25
N THR A 450 -1.63 1.75 -33.31
CA THR A 450 -2.47 2.81 -33.90
C THR A 450 -3.45 2.35 -34.97
N LYS A 451 -3.54 1.04 -35.27
CA LYS A 451 -4.53 0.50 -36.22
C LYS A 451 -5.28 -0.73 -35.67
N ARG A 452 -5.99 -0.57 -34.55
CA ARG A 452 -7.22 -1.35 -34.32
C ARG A 452 -8.40 -0.45 -34.68
N SER A 453 -9.36 -1.02 -35.42
CA SER A 453 -10.55 -0.35 -35.94
C SER A 453 -11.20 0.52 -34.85
N PRO A 454 -11.55 1.78 -35.14
CA PRO A 454 -12.33 2.57 -34.20
C PRO A 454 -13.64 1.83 -33.95
N LEU A 455 -14.03 1.78 -32.67
CA LEU A 455 -15.41 1.57 -32.27
C LEU A 455 -16.31 2.36 -33.22
N THR A 456 -17.26 1.67 -33.86
CA THR A 456 -18.30 2.32 -34.66
C THR A 456 -18.95 3.43 -33.82
N PRO A 457 -19.00 4.68 -34.33
CA PRO A 457 -19.58 5.79 -33.57
C PRO A 457 -21.07 5.55 -33.33
N LEU A 458 -21.48 5.44 -32.06
CA LEU A 458 -22.85 5.78 -31.68
C LEU A 458 -23.04 7.28 -31.94
N GLU A 459 -24.07 7.56 -32.73
CA GLU A 459 -24.38 8.88 -33.27
C GLU A 459 -24.51 9.97 -32.18
N LYS A 460 -24.16 11.18 -32.62
CA LYS A 460 -23.95 12.40 -31.84
C LYS A 460 -25.07 12.72 -30.85
N GLY A 461 -24.68 12.91 -29.59
CA GLY A 461 -25.47 13.57 -28.55
C GLY A 461 -24.62 14.00 -27.36
N GLY A 462 -23.81 15.06 -27.53
CA GLY A 462 -23.29 15.87 -26.41
C GLY A 462 -22.21 15.26 -25.51
N MET A 463 -21.04 14.92 -26.06
CA MET A 463 -19.79 14.81 -25.29
C MET A 463 -18.88 16.00 -25.63
N THR A 464 -18.55 16.80 -24.63
CA THR A 464 -17.43 17.75 -24.70
C THR A 464 -16.11 16.97 -24.79
N GLN A 465 -15.21 17.47 -25.63
CA GLN A 465 -14.01 16.80 -26.15
C GLN A 465 -13.08 16.16 -25.09
N PRO A 466 -12.37 15.06 -25.44
CA PRO A 466 -11.21 14.60 -24.65
C PRO A 466 -10.02 15.55 -24.89
N PRO A 467 -9.19 15.84 -23.87
CA PRO A 467 -7.96 16.60 -24.10
C PRO A 467 -6.92 15.75 -24.85
N VAL A 468 -6.16 16.47 -25.66
CA VAL A 468 -5.30 16.07 -26.77
C VAL A 468 -3.91 15.62 -26.29
N GLY A 469 -3.35 14.60 -26.96
CA GLY A 469 -1.90 14.42 -27.18
C GLY A 469 -1.13 13.62 -26.13
N TRP A 470 -0.90 12.33 -26.39
CA TRP A 470 0.09 11.53 -25.66
C TRP A 470 1.31 11.32 -26.54
N VAL A 471 2.39 12.02 -26.22
CA VAL A 471 3.75 11.72 -26.69
C VAL A 471 4.37 10.85 -25.60
N GLU A 472 4.82 9.64 -25.95
CA GLU A 472 5.79 8.90 -25.13
C GLU A 472 7.07 9.73 -25.06
N GLU A 473 7.27 10.48 -23.99
CA GLU A 473 8.56 11.10 -23.71
C GLU A 473 9.48 10.05 -23.09
N ARG A 474 10.37 9.48 -23.92
CA ARG A 474 11.65 8.95 -23.44
C ARG A 474 12.49 10.14 -23.00
N ASN A 475 12.96 10.16 -21.76
CA ASN A 475 14.16 10.94 -21.46
C ASN A 475 15.04 10.24 -20.40
N PRO A 476 16.35 10.11 -20.64
CA PRO A 476 17.27 9.38 -19.77
C PRO A 476 17.92 10.36 -18.79
N THR A 477 17.83 10.10 -17.48
CA THR A 477 18.93 10.30 -16.51
C THR A 477 18.43 10.18 -15.07
N LYS A 478 18.72 9.03 -14.44
CA LYS A 478 19.37 8.86 -13.12
C LYS A 478 19.17 7.39 -12.70
N ARG A 479 20.29 6.66 -12.61
CA ARG A 479 20.34 5.18 -12.61
C ARG A 479 20.27 4.62 -11.19
N SER A 480 19.28 3.76 -10.96
CA SER A 480 19.35 2.65 -9.99
C SER A 480 20.35 1.58 -10.52
N PRO A 481 20.85 0.60 -9.74
CA PRO A 481 21.70 -0.45 -10.27
C PRO A 481 21.03 -1.11 -11.48
N LEU A 482 21.75 -1.13 -12.61
CA LEU A 482 21.22 -1.52 -13.90
C LEU A 482 20.77 -2.99 -13.85
N THR A 483 19.52 -3.27 -14.22
CA THR A 483 19.09 -4.65 -14.46
C THR A 483 19.79 -5.19 -15.71
N PRO A 484 19.90 -6.51 -15.90
CA PRO A 484 20.46 -7.09 -17.12
C PRO A 484 19.83 -6.56 -18.43
N LEU A 485 18.62 -5.99 -18.38
CA LEU A 485 17.92 -5.37 -19.51
C LEU A 485 18.63 -4.17 -20.14
N GLU A 486 19.41 -3.38 -19.39
CA GLU A 486 20.09 -2.20 -19.97
C GLU A 486 21.29 -2.57 -20.87
N LYS A 487 21.59 -3.87 -21.03
CA LYS A 487 22.63 -4.40 -21.93
C LYS A 487 22.11 -4.91 -23.28
N GLY A 488 20.83 -4.70 -23.62
CA GLY A 488 20.31 -4.94 -24.99
C GLY A 488 20.40 -6.38 -25.51
N GLY A 489 20.57 -7.36 -24.63
CA GLY A 489 20.59 -8.78 -24.97
C GLY A 489 19.24 -9.44 -24.75
N MET A 490 18.84 -10.35 -25.66
CA MET A 490 17.67 -11.21 -25.47
C MET A 490 17.87 -12.07 -24.21
N LEU A 491 16.94 -12.04 -23.26
CA LEU A 491 17.03 -12.83 -22.02
C LEU A 491 16.96 -14.33 -22.37
N SER A 492 18.07 -15.06 -22.19
CA SER A 492 18.07 -16.52 -22.34
C SER A 492 17.35 -17.18 -21.16
N ASP A 493 16.74 -18.35 -21.39
CA ASP A 493 16.04 -19.12 -20.34
C ASP A 493 16.91 -19.35 -19.08
N ARG A 494 18.20 -19.62 -19.26
CA ARG A 494 19.15 -19.80 -18.16
C ARG A 494 19.33 -18.54 -17.30
N LEU A 495 19.27 -17.36 -17.91
CA LEU A 495 19.43 -16.08 -17.21
C LEU A 495 18.17 -15.74 -16.40
N LEU A 496 17.00 -16.14 -16.88
CA LEU A 496 15.74 -16.00 -16.13
C LEU A 496 15.76 -16.87 -14.87
N GLY A 497 16.18 -18.14 -14.98
CA GLY A 497 16.31 -19.02 -13.81
C GLY A 497 17.24 -18.43 -12.74
N GLN A 498 18.40 -17.89 -13.13
CA GLN A 498 19.33 -17.22 -12.20
C GLN A 498 18.70 -16.00 -11.52
N LEU A 499 18.01 -15.15 -12.29
CA LEU A 499 17.35 -13.95 -11.78
C LEU A 499 16.23 -14.29 -10.78
N ILE A 500 15.47 -15.35 -11.04
CA ILE A 500 14.43 -15.85 -10.14
C ILE A 500 15.05 -16.30 -8.81
N CYS A 501 16.13 -17.09 -8.85
CA CYS A 501 16.83 -17.52 -7.63
C CYS A 501 17.34 -16.33 -6.80
N GLU A 502 18.00 -15.36 -7.43
CA GLU A 502 18.51 -14.16 -6.76
C GLU A 502 17.38 -13.35 -6.09
N ARG A 503 16.26 -13.15 -6.79
CA ARG A 503 15.11 -12.40 -6.26
C ARG A 503 14.33 -13.16 -5.19
N LYS A 504 14.28 -14.49 -5.26
CA LYS A 504 13.77 -15.33 -4.15
C LYS A 504 14.57 -15.11 -2.89
N GLU A 505 15.89 -15.24 -2.96
CA GLU A 505 16.77 -15.04 -1.81
C GLU A 505 16.65 -13.62 -1.24
N GLN A 506 16.56 -12.60 -2.11
CA GLN A 506 16.39 -11.22 -1.68
C GLN A 506 15.05 -11.00 -0.98
N LEU A 507 13.94 -11.50 -1.54
CA LEU A 507 12.61 -11.33 -0.97
C LEU A 507 12.47 -12.04 0.38
N GLU A 508 13.07 -13.24 0.52
CA GLU A 508 13.09 -13.96 1.80
C GLU A 508 13.89 -13.19 2.87
N LYS A 509 15.05 -12.62 2.52
CA LYS A 509 15.84 -11.77 3.44
C LYS A 509 15.06 -10.52 3.86
N ASP A 510 14.34 -9.91 2.94
CA ASP A 510 13.60 -8.68 3.21
C ASP A 510 12.28 -8.94 3.98
N ARG A 511 11.70 -10.14 3.91
CA ARG A 511 10.36 -10.42 4.46
C ARG A 511 10.23 -10.13 5.95
N ASP A 512 11.22 -10.53 6.74
CA ASP A 512 11.21 -10.39 8.20
C ASP A 512 12.03 -9.17 8.71
N ARG A 513 12.51 -8.33 7.79
CA ARG A 513 13.28 -7.14 8.15
C ARG A 513 12.41 -6.13 8.90
N LEU A 514 12.97 -5.46 9.90
CA LEU A 514 12.39 -4.28 10.53
C LEU A 514 12.17 -3.19 9.47
N VAL A 515 10.91 -2.82 9.25
CA VAL A 515 10.54 -1.86 8.21
C VAL A 515 10.23 -0.49 8.83
N PRO A 516 11.10 0.53 8.67
CA PRO A 516 10.85 1.85 9.25
C PRO A 516 9.63 2.53 8.61
N SER A 517 8.84 3.24 9.41
CA SER A 517 7.69 4.01 8.93
C SER A 517 8.09 5.21 8.06
N VAL A 518 9.30 5.73 8.26
CA VAL A 518 9.90 6.84 7.52
C VAL A 518 11.36 6.49 7.21
N VAL A 519 11.78 6.77 5.97
CA VAL A 519 13.17 6.62 5.53
C VAL A 519 13.63 7.93 4.90
N TYR A 520 14.85 8.34 5.20
CA TYR A 520 15.46 9.56 4.68
C TYR A 520 16.52 9.22 3.62
N GLY A 521 16.49 9.89 2.47
CA GLY A 521 17.32 9.51 1.34
C GLY A 521 16.89 8.17 0.75
N ASN A 522 17.80 7.40 0.17
CA ASN A 522 17.50 6.08 -0.43
C ASN A 522 18.16 4.92 0.33
N ILE A 523 18.56 5.17 1.58
CA ILE A 523 19.29 4.20 2.40
C ILE A 523 18.33 3.61 3.41
N LEU A 524 18.17 2.29 3.39
CA LEU A 524 17.48 1.61 4.46
C LEU A 524 18.37 1.55 5.71
N PRO A 525 17.85 1.95 6.88
CA PRO A 525 18.48 1.72 8.18
C PRO A 525 18.93 0.24 8.30
N GLN A 526 20.19 0.02 8.68
CA GLN A 526 20.72 -1.34 8.87
C GLN A 526 20.17 -1.95 10.16
N GLU A 527 19.87 -3.25 10.14
CA GLU A 527 19.50 -3.97 11.35
C GLU A 527 20.73 -4.22 12.20
N ASN A 528 20.76 -3.68 13.42
CA ASN A 528 21.76 -4.02 14.42
C ASN A 528 21.14 -4.96 15.48
N PRO A 529 21.40 -6.27 15.42
CA PRO A 529 20.82 -7.24 16.35
C PRO A 529 21.26 -7.05 17.81
N GLU A 530 22.42 -6.43 18.07
CA GLU A 530 22.91 -6.22 19.45
C GLU A 530 22.15 -5.12 20.22
N ILE A 531 21.51 -4.18 19.51
CA ILE A 531 20.80 -3.05 20.12
C ILE A 531 19.29 -3.32 20.25
N ALA A 532 18.72 -4.21 19.41
CA ALA A 532 17.33 -4.67 19.58
C ALA A 532 17.07 -5.26 20.98
N ALA A 533 18.10 -5.89 21.58
CA ALA A 533 18.08 -6.38 22.96
C ALA A 533 18.08 -5.27 24.03
N THR A 534 18.49 -4.03 23.72
CA THR A 534 18.51 -2.93 24.72
C THR A 534 17.18 -2.17 24.85
N ALA A 535 16.25 -2.34 23.90
CA ALA A 535 14.87 -1.85 24.00
C ALA A 535 13.94 -2.78 24.83
N GLU A 536 14.52 -3.78 25.51
CA GLU A 536 13.84 -4.81 26.33
C GLU A 536 13.13 -4.28 27.59
N ASN A 537 13.33 -3.01 27.98
CA ASN A 537 12.78 -2.49 29.25
C ASN A 537 11.35 -1.89 29.17
N ALA A 538 10.67 -1.97 28.03
CA ALA A 538 9.27 -1.56 27.93
C ALA A 538 8.34 -2.78 27.99
N SER A 539 7.80 -3.07 29.17
CA SER A 539 6.78 -4.12 29.42
C SER A 539 5.41 -3.82 28.82
N ILE A 540 5.29 -2.74 28.05
CA ILE A 540 4.05 -2.27 27.43
C ILE A 540 4.35 -1.82 26.00
N LEU A 541 3.65 -2.44 25.03
CA LEU A 541 3.49 -1.91 23.67
C LEU A 541 2.23 -1.05 23.60
N SER A 542 2.29 0.01 22.82
CA SER A 542 1.15 0.90 22.54
C SER A 542 0.79 0.84 21.06
N GLY A 543 -0.50 0.93 20.78
CA GLY A 543 -1.05 1.01 19.44
C GLY A 543 -2.36 1.78 19.42
N ILE A 544 -3.16 1.53 18.39
CA ILE A 544 -4.45 2.14 18.14
C ILE A 544 -5.54 1.23 18.73
N PRO A 545 -6.41 1.74 19.62
CA PRO A 545 -7.56 0.97 20.10
C PRO A 545 -8.54 0.74 18.94
N ALA A 546 -8.88 -0.54 18.70
CA ALA A 546 -9.68 -0.94 17.54
C ALA A 546 -10.99 -1.64 17.89
N SER A 547 -10.98 -2.49 18.92
CA SER A 547 -12.18 -3.17 19.43
C SER A 547 -12.10 -3.28 20.95
N VAL A 548 -13.17 -2.85 21.63
CA VAL A 548 -13.20 -2.68 23.08
C VAL A 548 -13.19 -4.02 23.83
N GLY A 549 -12.60 -4.00 25.02
CA GLY A 549 -12.51 -5.15 25.93
C GLY A 549 -11.07 -5.38 26.41
N CYS A 550 -10.91 -6.26 27.40
CA CYS A 550 -9.60 -6.59 27.97
C CYS A 550 -9.49 -8.11 28.17
N VAL A 551 -8.40 -8.70 27.67
CA VAL A 551 -8.17 -10.16 27.71
C VAL A 551 -6.72 -10.47 28.03
N GLU A 552 -6.51 -11.55 28.77
CA GLU A 552 -5.20 -12.18 28.97
C GLU A 552 -5.16 -13.54 28.28
N GLY A 553 -4.02 -13.90 27.71
CA GLY A 553 -3.84 -15.16 27.00
C GLY A 553 -2.42 -15.36 26.51
N TYR A 554 -2.18 -16.50 25.90
CA TYR A 554 -0.89 -16.82 25.28
C TYR A 554 -0.86 -16.35 23.84
N VAL A 555 0.27 -15.77 23.43
CA VAL A 555 0.50 -15.28 22.08
C VAL A 555 0.68 -16.43 21.12
N LYS A 556 0.07 -16.29 19.94
CA LYS A 556 0.42 -17.01 18.73
C LYS A 556 0.74 -16.00 17.62
N VAL A 557 1.98 -15.99 17.16
CA VAL A 557 2.46 -15.14 16.07
C VAL A 557 2.17 -15.82 14.74
N CYS A 558 1.29 -15.20 13.95
CA CYS A 558 0.81 -15.73 12.69
C CYS A 558 1.31 -14.87 11.54
N ARG A 559 2.21 -15.42 10.71
CA ARG A 559 2.80 -14.73 9.54
C ARG A 559 1.99 -14.90 8.25
N SER A 560 1.04 -15.83 8.22
CA SER A 560 0.11 -16.03 7.11
C SER A 560 -1.27 -16.44 7.63
N ALA A 561 -2.31 -16.20 6.83
CA ALA A 561 -3.67 -16.60 7.19
C ALA A 561 -3.87 -18.13 7.29
N GLY A 562 -2.97 -18.92 6.67
CA GLY A 562 -3.03 -20.39 6.64
C GLY A 562 -2.51 -21.09 7.90
N VAL A 563 -2.12 -20.37 8.95
CA VAL A 563 -1.63 -20.96 10.20
C VAL A 563 -2.73 -21.78 10.87
N SER A 564 -2.46 -23.06 11.14
CA SER A 564 -3.39 -23.92 11.88
C SER A 564 -3.31 -23.63 13.39
N ILE A 565 -4.46 -23.40 14.00
CA ILE A 565 -4.65 -23.23 15.44
C ILE A 565 -5.68 -24.26 15.89
N ALA A 566 -5.34 -25.02 16.94
CA ALA A 566 -6.22 -26.00 17.55
C ALA A 566 -7.50 -25.33 18.07
N GLU A 567 -8.63 -26.05 18.06
CA GLU A 567 -9.93 -25.45 18.38
C GLU A 567 -10.06 -24.97 19.84
N ASP A 568 -9.28 -25.54 20.76
CA ASP A 568 -9.32 -25.30 22.20
C ASP A 568 -8.31 -24.27 22.72
N GLU A 569 -7.31 -23.87 21.92
CA GLU A 569 -6.24 -22.97 22.38
C GLU A 569 -6.69 -21.50 22.57
N HIS A 570 -7.67 -21.02 21.80
CA HIS A 570 -8.14 -19.62 21.76
C HIS A 570 -7.06 -18.57 22.10
N PRO A 571 -5.95 -18.49 21.33
CA PRO A 571 -4.80 -17.67 21.68
C PRO A 571 -5.07 -16.18 21.44
N ILE A 572 -4.15 -15.33 21.93
CA ILE A 572 -4.01 -13.96 21.46
C ILE A 572 -3.22 -14.01 20.17
N ILE A 573 -3.86 -13.62 19.06
CA ILE A 573 -3.27 -13.72 17.73
C ILE A 573 -2.51 -12.43 17.42
N VAL A 574 -1.23 -12.56 17.10
CA VAL A 574 -0.35 -11.48 16.65
C VAL A 574 -0.14 -11.63 15.15
N VAL A 575 -0.45 -10.59 14.38
CA VAL A 575 -0.40 -10.61 12.91
C VAL A 575 0.32 -9.37 12.37
N PRO A 576 0.97 -9.47 11.19
CA PRO A 576 1.66 -8.32 10.61
C PRO A 576 0.66 -7.25 10.17
N TYR A 577 -0.50 -7.68 9.65
CA TYR A 577 -1.60 -6.84 9.20
C TYR A 577 -2.89 -7.66 9.21
N THR A 578 -4.01 -7.02 8.85
CA THR A 578 -5.30 -7.72 8.74
C THR A 578 -6.08 -7.27 7.52
N ASP A 579 -6.48 -8.24 6.72
CA ASP A 579 -7.50 -8.17 5.68
C ASP A 579 -8.56 -9.25 5.94
N ALA A 580 -9.38 -9.55 4.94
CA ALA A 580 -10.44 -10.54 5.07
C ALA A 580 -9.99 -11.98 4.95
N GLY A 581 -8.86 -12.25 4.28
CA GLY A 581 -8.26 -13.58 4.23
C GLY A 581 -7.86 -14.07 5.61
N TRP A 582 -7.58 -13.16 6.55
CA TRP A 582 -7.32 -13.48 7.96
C TRP A 582 -8.57 -13.83 8.77
N ALA A 583 -9.78 -13.56 8.28
CA ALA A 583 -11.02 -13.80 9.03
C ALA A 583 -11.12 -15.22 9.62
N PRO A 584 -10.80 -16.32 8.90
CA PRO A 584 -10.81 -17.65 9.48
C PRO A 584 -9.98 -17.79 10.75
N LEU A 585 -8.80 -17.17 10.74
CA LEU A 585 -7.83 -17.22 11.82
C LEU A 585 -8.28 -16.31 12.98
N LEU A 586 -8.64 -15.06 12.68
CA LEU A 586 -9.04 -14.06 13.68
C LEU A 586 -10.26 -14.49 14.49
N LEU A 587 -11.18 -15.25 13.89
CA LEU A 587 -12.37 -15.77 14.59
C LEU A 587 -12.08 -16.87 15.62
N LYS A 588 -10.87 -17.41 15.63
CA LYS A 588 -10.39 -18.32 16.69
C LYS A 588 -9.76 -17.57 17.86
N ALA A 589 -9.40 -16.29 17.67
CA ALA A 589 -8.65 -15.51 18.64
C ALA A 589 -9.48 -15.11 19.87
N LYS A 590 -8.83 -15.07 21.03
CA LYS A 590 -9.36 -14.41 22.25
C LYS A 590 -9.07 -12.91 22.25
N GLY A 591 -8.00 -12.49 21.58
CA GLY A 591 -7.62 -11.10 21.38
C GLY A 591 -6.73 -10.96 20.14
N ILE A 592 -6.70 -9.77 19.53
CA ILE A 592 -5.97 -9.53 18.27
C ILE A 592 -4.97 -8.39 18.49
N ILE A 593 -3.73 -8.61 18.04
CA ILE A 593 -2.67 -7.62 17.98
C ILE A 593 -2.20 -7.56 16.53
N ALA A 594 -2.28 -6.39 15.89
CA ALA A 594 -1.74 -6.21 14.54
C ALA A 594 -0.62 -5.16 14.51
N GLU A 595 0.47 -5.48 13.81
CA GLU A 595 1.58 -4.54 13.64
C GLU A 595 1.24 -3.36 12.72
N VAL A 596 0.42 -3.61 11.70
CA VAL A 596 -0.09 -2.60 10.77
C VAL A 596 -1.63 -2.61 10.79
N GLY A 597 -2.23 -1.42 10.87
CA GLY A 597 -3.67 -1.25 10.68
C GLY A 597 -4.23 -0.03 11.40
N GLY A 598 -5.17 0.67 10.77
CA GLY A 598 -5.93 1.75 11.42
C GLY A 598 -7.18 1.25 12.15
N GLN A 599 -7.90 2.16 12.82
CA GLN A 599 -9.23 1.88 13.39
C GLN A 599 -10.24 1.39 12.33
N LEU A 600 -10.00 1.75 11.06
CA LEU A 600 -10.82 1.45 9.89
C LEU A 600 -10.37 0.19 9.13
N SER A 601 -9.31 -0.47 9.58
CA SER A 601 -8.78 -1.65 8.90
C SER A 601 -9.77 -2.82 8.96
N HIS A 602 -9.66 -3.75 8.02
CA HIS A 602 -10.53 -4.92 7.95
C HIS A 602 -10.51 -5.73 9.25
N GLY A 603 -9.34 -5.99 9.83
CA GLY A 603 -9.26 -6.69 11.12
C GLY A 603 -9.88 -5.91 12.27
N ALA A 604 -9.85 -4.57 12.23
CA ALA A 604 -10.51 -3.76 13.26
C ALA A 604 -12.04 -3.87 13.13
N ILE A 605 -12.55 -3.91 11.91
CA ILE A 605 -13.97 -4.12 11.63
C ILE A 605 -14.40 -5.52 12.06
N ILE A 606 -13.65 -6.57 11.68
CA ILE A 606 -13.91 -7.96 12.09
C ILE A 606 -13.86 -8.07 13.61
N ALA A 607 -12.83 -7.57 14.27
CA ALA A 607 -12.72 -7.61 15.72
C ALA A 607 -13.95 -6.99 16.41
N ARG A 608 -14.42 -5.83 15.95
CA ARG A 608 -15.65 -5.19 16.45
C ARG A 608 -16.92 -5.95 16.11
N GLU A 609 -16.97 -6.59 14.94
CA GLU A 609 -18.12 -7.37 14.51
C GLU A 609 -18.35 -8.55 15.44
N TYR A 610 -17.27 -9.22 15.85
CA TYR A 610 -17.29 -10.42 16.69
C TYR A 610 -16.98 -10.16 18.17
N GLY A 611 -16.82 -8.89 18.58
CA GLY A 611 -16.57 -8.53 19.98
C GLY A 611 -15.23 -9.01 20.53
N ILE A 612 -14.25 -9.21 19.65
CA ILE A 612 -12.89 -9.65 20.03
C ILE A 612 -12.08 -8.40 20.37
N PRO A 613 -11.47 -8.28 21.56
CA PRO A 613 -10.63 -7.14 21.90
C PRO A 613 -9.43 -7.03 20.96
N ALA A 614 -9.13 -5.84 20.45
CA ALA A 614 -8.08 -5.65 19.47
C ALA A 614 -7.33 -4.33 19.58
N VAL A 615 -6.01 -4.41 19.37
CA VAL A 615 -5.09 -3.28 19.26
C VAL A 615 -4.34 -3.38 17.93
N MET A 616 -4.36 -2.30 17.14
CA MET A 616 -3.74 -2.25 15.82
C MET A 616 -2.54 -1.30 15.82
N ASN A 617 -1.71 -1.35 14.77
CA ASN A 617 -0.54 -0.49 14.62
C ASN A 617 0.43 -0.58 15.82
N VAL A 618 0.66 -1.80 16.30
CA VAL A 618 1.59 -2.10 17.40
C VAL A 618 2.97 -2.36 16.81
N SER A 619 3.79 -1.32 16.74
CA SER A 619 5.11 -1.39 16.08
C SER A 619 6.03 -2.44 16.72
N GLY A 620 6.63 -3.31 15.90
CA GLY A 620 7.50 -4.39 16.32
C GLY A 620 6.77 -5.54 17.00
N ALA A 621 5.44 -5.65 16.91
CA ALA A 621 4.70 -6.74 17.54
C ALA A 621 5.15 -8.12 17.04
N MET A 622 5.47 -8.26 15.74
CA MET A 622 5.88 -9.54 15.16
C MET A 622 7.27 -10.01 15.61
N THR A 623 8.13 -9.08 16.05
CA THR A 623 9.50 -9.37 16.49
C THR A 623 9.66 -9.37 18.00
N ARG A 624 8.88 -8.56 18.73
CA ARG A 624 8.95 -8.41 20.19
C ARG A 624 8.10 -9.41 20.95
N LEU A 625 7.01 -9.91 20.36
CA LEU A 625 6.16 -10.92 20.98
C LEU A 625 6.53 -12.31 20.46
N GLN A 626 6.51 -13.31 21.34
CA GLN A 626 6.90 -14.68 21.03
C GLN A 626 5.75 -15.67 21.23
N ASP A 627 5.75 -16.76 20.46
CA ASP A 627 4.80 -17.86 20.64
C ASP A 627 4.83 -18.39 22.08
N GLY A 628 3.65 -18.55 22.69
CA GLY A 628 3.51 -19.02 24.07
C GLY A 628 3.76 -17.95 25.14
N GLN A 629 4.06 -16.71 24.76
CA GLN A 629 4.21 -15.61 25.71
C GLN A 629 2.85 -15.19 26.28
N LYS A 630 2.75 -15.01 27.59
CA LYS A 630 1.51 -14.53 28.22
C LYS A 630 1.43 -13.01 28.12
N VAL A 631 0.35 -12.50 27.56
CA VAL A 631 0.14 -11.05 27.39
C VAL A 631 -1.26 -10.62 27.82
N ARG A 632 -1.40 -9.33 28.16
CA ARG A 632 -2.68 -8.65 28.40
C ARG A 632 -2.94 -7.63 27.30
N VAL A 633 -4.07 -7.75 26.62
CA VAL A 633 -4.51 -6.83 25.55
C VAL A 633 -5.66 -5.99 26.06
N ASP A 634 -5.48 -4.66 26.11
CA ASP A 634 -6.52 -3.69 26.41
C ASP A 634 -6.90 -2.92 25.14
N GLY A 635 -7.99 -3.35 24.51
CA GLY A 635 -8.52 -2.77 23.28
C GLY A 635 -9.21 -1.42 23.46
N TYR A 636 -9.44 -0.97 24.70
CA TYR A 636 -9.96 0.37 24.99
C TYR A 636 -8.83 1.40 25.05
N LYS A 637 -7.74 1.08 25.76
CA LYS A 637 -6.55 1.96 25.86
C LYS A 637 -5.62 1.85 24.66
N GLY A 638 -5.65 0.73 23.94
CA GLY A 638 -4.73 0.46 22.84
C GLY A 638 -3.36 -0.02 23.34
N THR A 639 -3.32 -0.84 24.39
CA THR A 639 -2.05 -1.29 25.01
C THR A 639 -1.94 -2.81 25.09
N VAL A 640 -0.72 -3.33 24.95
CA VAL A 640 -0.37 -4.74 25.14
C VAL A 640 0.73 -4.84 26.18
N GLU A 641 0.50 -5.58 27.25
CA GLU A 641 1.46 -5.77 28.36
C GLU A 641 1.95 -7.22 28.36
N PHE A 642 3.26 -7.45 28.50
CA PHE A 642 3.88 -8.77 28.30
C PHE A 642 5.12 -8.99 29.18
#